data_AF-A0A3N5E2Z2-F1
#
_entry.id   AF-A0A3N5E2Z2-F1
#
_cell.length_a   1.000
_cell.length_b   1.000
_cell.length_c   1.000
_cell.angle_alpha   90.00
_cell.angle_beta   90.00
_cell.angle_gamma   90.00
#
_symmetry.space_group_name_H-M   'P 1'
#
loop_
_entity.id
_entity.type
_entity.pdbx_description
1 polymer ?
#
loop_
_entity_poly.entity_id
_entity_poly.type
_entity_poly.pdbx_seq_one_letter_code
_entity_poly.pdbx_strand_id
1 'polypeptide(L)'
;MGNYGFHCHDGEKNLNRSLILIINHMSTIKLLHISDLHIKNMDQATVFKTQLIIDLEDELKITKVDYILISGDIADHATIEEYNAALHLLQELTVKFNVDRNNLIIVPGNHDLNWYISEKSYNRYIAKFNKLQFKELRHIDAGDIGIIICDEDIYKDRFKYFNENFYKCLCSDNYPSRYDEQGIMYVYPKDNLLFLGLNSAWQIDHYNVNRSGIKIEALARALDKFIPEYLNYVKIAVIHHPLLGNENISNDFLELLAVKGFQLFFHGHIHNTNHKFYKYDEDRQIHVISTGAFGAASYDQELKVPMQYNILSYDTSEQVMNIETRKKQKPEGAWSACNIYGTKGNYSSSYEINLKKHIKEEKNHSMISLKSMEKLIVVNGGKFRFIEGGIFYMGSDDYYDQEKPRHQVKLFPYFIGVFPITNREFEIFTKETNYITFAENLERGLCMVDGKSVSVYGANWQNPKGSDSNIDDRGNHPVVHVNWYDAKEYCKWLSIKTGLDINLPTEAQWEYAAAGVHSYIWPLGNSINSEKTANYDSSDTCDVDNYAPNEFGIYDMSGNVYEFCCDYFSDSWVNAGHKIDHNITLDPIGPNYGNDRVLKGGSWFDTPKHCRCAHRMAGQPDISMDTWGFRCSININHKLLDILKDNNFI
;
A
#
# COMPACT_ATOMS: atom_id res chain seq x y z
N MET A 1 -72.96 35.88 -32.37
CA MET A 1 -71.67 36.36 -31.82
C MET A 1 -71.27 35.40 -30.72
N GLY A 2 -70.57 34.32 -31.08
CA GLY A 2 -70.09 33.32 -30.12
C GLY A 2 -68.57 33.29 -30.19
N ASN A 3 -67.91 33.80 -29.15
CA ASN A 3 -66.47 33.68 -28.95
C ASN A 3 -66.25 32.89 -27.65
N TYR A 4 -65.97 31.60 -27.77
CA TYR A 4 -65.29 30.82 -26.75
C TYR A 4 -64.05 30.21 -27.41
N GLY A 5 -62.88 30.63 -26.92
CA GLY A 5 -61.58 30.27 -27.46
C GLY A 5 -61.26 28.79 -27.30
N PHE A 6 -60.56 28.27 -28.31
CA PHE A 6 -60.17 26.87 -28.48
C PHE A 6 -59.17 26.39 -27.41
N HIS A 7 -59.47 25.24 -26.81
CA HIS A 7 -58.51 24.34 -26.18
C HIS A 7 -58.07 23.29 -27.22
N CYS A 8 -56.77 23.15 -27.48
CA CYS A 8 -56.18 21.95 -28.09
C CYS A 8 -54.70 21.81 -27.68
N HIS A 9 -54.45 20.76 -26.88
CA HIS A 9 -53.36 19.78 -27.00
C HIS A 9 -52.71 19.39 -25.66
N ASP A 10 -53.42 18.54 -24.91
CA ASP A 10 -52.81 17.48 -24.12
C ASP A 10 -52.62 16.26 -25.03
N GLY A 11 -51.38 15.89 -25.34
CA GLY A 11 -51.08 14.75 -26.21
C GLY A 11 -49.61 14.35 -26.34
N GLU A 12 -48.66 15.26 -26.12
CA GLU A 12 -47.24 14.98 -26.41
C GLU A 12 -46.36 14.69 -25.19
N LYS A 13 -46.87 14.79 -23.96
CA LYS A 13 -46.05 14.58 -22.74
C LYS A 13 -46.04 13.16 -22.18
N ASN A 14 -46.82 12.22 -22.74
CA ASN A 14 -46.90 10.84 -22.23
C ASN A 14 -46.31 9.75 -23.14
N LEU A 15 -45.79 10.07 -24.34
CA LEU A 15 -45.05 9.10 -25.15
C LEU A 15 -43.52 9.12 -24.92
N ASN A 16 -42.96 10.23 -24.40
CA ASN A 16 -41.50 10.32 -24.17
C ASN A 16 -41.04 9.77 -22.81
N ARG A 17 -41.94 9.48 -21.87
CA ARG A 17 -41.58 8.77 -20.62
C ARG A 17 -41.60 7.25 -20.76
N SER A 18 -42.32 6.72 -21.74
CA SER A 18 -42.44 5.29 -21.99
C SER A 18 -41.32 4.75 -22.90
N LEU A 19 -40.63 5.61 -23.65
CA LEU A 19 -39.47 5.25 -24.49
C LEU A 19 -38.10 5.49 -23.81
N ILE A 20 -38.06 6.26 -22.71
CA ILE A 20 -36.84 6.41 -21.88
C ILE A 20 -36.71 5.26 -20.85
N LEU A 21 -37.68 4.36 -20.79
CA LEU A 21 -37.72 3.20 -19.88
C LEU A 21 -37.35 1.85 -20.52
N ILE A 22 -36.77 1.82 -21.73
CA ILE A 22 -36.45 0.55 -22.43
C ILE A 22 -34.96 0.38 -22.82
N ILE A 23 -34.06 1.30 -22.46
CA ILE A 23 -32.61 1.05 -22.61
C ILE A 23 -31.83 1.54 -21.38
N ASN A 24 -32.16 0.97 -20.22
CA ASN A 24 -31.20 0.75 -19.15
C ASN A 24 -31.32 -0.73 -18.80
N HIS A 25 -30.64 -1.59 -19.55
CA HIS A 25 -30.45 -2.95 -19.10
C HIS A 25 -29.74 -2.87 -17.75
N MET A 26 -30.42 -3.29 -16.68
CA MET A 26 -29.79 -3.58 -15.39
C MET A 26 -28.66 -4.59 -15.63
N SER A 27 -27.43 -4.13 -15.76
CA SER A 27 -26.27 -5.01 -15.96
C SER A 27 -25.79 -5.51 -14.61
N THR A 28 -26.47 -6.52 -14.09
CA THR A 28 -25.92 -7.34 -13.00
C THR A 28 -24.82 -8.22 -13.57
N ILE A 29 -23.62 -8.11 -13.03
CA ILE A 29 -22.47 -8.95 -13.38
C ILE A 29 -22.45 -10.15 -12.44
N LYS A 30 -22.31 -11.37 -13.00
CA LYS A 30 -22.23 -12.62 -12.25
C LYS A 30 -20.80 -13.15 -12.22
N LEU A 31 -20.26 -13.37 -11.03
CA LEU A 31 -18.93 -13.95 -10.83
C LEU A 31 -19.02 -15.24 -10.03
N LEU A 32 -18.45 -16.31 -10.57
CA LEU A 32 -18.32 -17.61 -9.91
C LEU A 32 -16.93 -17.70 -9.27
N HIS A 33 -16.87 -17.78 -7.95
CA HIS A 33 -15.61 -17.93 -7.22
C HIS A 33 -15.49 -19.35 -6.63
N ILE A 34 -14.47 -20.06 -7.06
CA ILE A 34 -14.14 -21.40 -6.60
C ILE A 34 -12.72 -21.36 -6.02
N SER A 35 -12.54 -21.92 -4.83
CA SER A 35 -11.22 -22.02 -4.22
C SER A 35 -10.86 -23.46 -3.88
N ASP A 36 -9.58 -23.81 -3.97
CA ASP A 36 -9.03 -25.12 -3.60
C ASP A 36 -9.79 -26.27 -4.28
N LEU A 37 -9.64 -26.36 -5.60
CA LEU A 37 -10.30 -27.35 -6.45
C LEU A 37 -9.84 -28.79 -6.16
N HIS A 38 -8.57 -29.00 -5.83
CA HIS A 38 -7.96 -30.31 -5.55
C HIS A 38 -8.43 -31.43 -6.51
N ILE A 39 -8.30 -31.18 -7.82
CA ILE A 39 -8.65 -32.18 -8.83
C ILE A 39 -7.57 -33.24 -8.92
N LYS A 40 -7.97 -34.50 -8.72
CA LYS A 40 -7.09 -35.69 -8.73
C LYS A 40 -7.18 -36.48 -10.02
N ASN A 41 -8.35 -36.48 -10.67
CA ASN A 41 -8.62 -37.27 -11.88
C ASN A 41 -9.88 -36.80 -12.63
N MET A 42 -10.06 -37.35 -13.84
CA MET A 42 -11.15 -37.00 -14.76
C MET A 42 -12.55 -37.34 -14.22
N ASP A 43 -12.68 -38.44 -13.46
CA ASP A 43 -13.97 -38.84 -12.89
C ASP A 43 -14.43 -37.82 -11.84
N GLN A 44 -13.52 -37.42 -10.93
CA GLN A 44 -13.79 -36.37 -9.95
C GLN A 44 -14.14 -35.04 -10.64
N ALA A 45 -13.38 -34.64 -11.66
CA ALA A 45 -13.65 -33.44 -12.44
C ALA A 45 -15.04 -33.48 -13.09
N THR A 46 -15.44 -34.62 -13.64
CA THR A 46 -16.76 -34.82 -14.26
C THR A 46 -17.90 -34.74 -13.24
N VAL A 47 -17.73 -35.35 -12.07
CA VAL A 47 -18.69 -35.28 -10.96
C VAL A 47 -18.83 -33.84 -10.46
N PHE A 48 -17.72 -33.17 -10.18
CA PHE A 48 -17.71 -31.79 -9.68
C PHE A 48 -18.34 -30.83 -10.68
N LYS A 49 -17.99 -30.95 -11.97
CA LYS A 49 -18.62 -30.21 -13.07
C LYS A 49 -20.14 -30.41 -13.07
N THR A 50 -20.59 -31.66 -13.09
CA THR A 50 -22.02 -31.99 -13.23
C THR A 50 -22.82 -31.44 -12.05
N GLN A 51 -22.32 -31.64 -10.83
CA GLN A 51 -22.96 -31.14 -9.62
C GLN A 51 -23.02 -29.61 -9.57
N LEU A 52 -21.95 -28.94 -10.00
CA LEU A 52 -21.90 -27.48 -10.05
C LEU A 52 -22.85 -26.91 -11.11
N ILE A 53 -22.93 -27.54 -12.29
CA ILE A 53 -23.88 -27.16 -13.34
C ILE A 53 -25.32 -27.30 -12.84
N ILE A 54 -25.66 -28.43 -12.22
CA ILE A 54 -27.00 -28.65 -11.65
C ILE A 54 -27.34 -27.57 -10.63
N ASP A 55 -26.42 -27.24 -9.70
CA ASP A 55 -26.72 -26.22 -8.69
C ASP A 55 -26.88 -24.82 -9.31
N LEU A 56 -25.99 -24.44 -10.25
CA LEU A 56 -26.06 -23.14 -10.90
C LEU A 56 -27.32 -23.02 -11.78
N GLU A 57 -27.63 -24.00 -12.62
CA GLU A 57 -28.73 -23.93 -13.58
C GLU A 57 -30.08 -24.30 -12.98
N ASP A 58 -30.16 -25.41 -12.23
CA ASP A 58 -31.43 -25.94 -11.78
C ASP A 58 -31.87 -25.32 -10.45
N GLU A 59 -30.95 -25.08 -9.51
CA GLU A 59 -31.29 -24.49 -8.21
C GLU A 59 -31.24 -22.96 -8.26
N LEU A 60 -30.12 -22.38 -8.73
CA LEU A 60 -29.91 -20.93 -8.73
C LEU A 60 -30.44 -20.23 -9.98
N LYS A 61 -30.88 -20.99 -10.99
CA LYS A 61 -31.43 -20.46 -12.27
C LYS A 61 -30.46 -19.52 -13.00
N ILE A 62 -29.15 -19.76 -12.85
CA ILE A 62 -28.08 -19.03 -13.52
C ILE A 62 -27.80 -19.72 -14.85
N THR A 63 -27.99 -18.99 -15.93
CA THR A 63 -27.71 -19.48 -17.30
C THR A 63 -26.48 -18.83 -17.92
N LYS A 64 -25.91 -17.82 -17.24
CA LYS A 64 -24.71 -17.09 -17.68
C LYS A 64 -23.87 -16.68 -16.47
N VAL A 65 -22.57 -16.83 -16.61
CA VAL A 65 -21.57 -16.28 -15.70
C VAL A 65 -20.69 -15.33 -16.51
N ASP A 66 -20.37 -14.15 -15.98
CA ASP A 66 -19.53 -13.18 -16.67
C ASP A 66 -18.05 -13.40 -16.37
N TYR A 67 -17.72 -13.83 -15.15
CA TYR A 67 -16.36 -14.06 -14.67
C TYR A 67 -16.24 -15.35 -13.87
N ILE A 68 -15.14 -16.09 -14.07
CA ILE A 68 -14.77 -17.19 -13.18
C ILE A 68 -13.47 -16.82 -12.47
N LEU A 69 -13.51 -16.82 -11.14
CA LEU A 69 -12.38 -16.62 -10.26
C LEU A 69 -11.99 -17.97 -9.64
N ILE A 70 -10.76 -18.41 -9.89
CA ILE A 70 -10.17 -19.59 -9.26
C ILE A 70 -9.02 -19.13 -8.36
N SER A 71 -9.06 -19.50 -7.08
CA SER A 71 -7.99 -19.25 -6.13
C SER A 71 -7.50 -20.53 -5.48
N GLY A 72 -6.19 -20.64 -5.26
CA GLY A 72 -5.62 -21.77 -4.53
C GLY A 72 -5.42 -23.04 -5.32
N ASP A 73 -5.42 -24.15 -4.60
CA ASP A 73 -4.88 -25.43 -5.08
C ASP A 73 -5.75 -26.02 -6.19
N ILE A 74 -5.24 -26.01 -7.43
CA ILE A 74 -5.95 -26.59 -8.58
C ILE A 74 -5.89 -28.11 -8.54
N ALA A 75 -4.70 -28.65 -8.26
CA ALA A 75 -4.36 -30.07 -8.21
C ALA A 75 -3.78 -30.44 -6.84
N ASP A 76 -3.63 -31.73 -6.53
CA ASP A 76 -2.93 -32.14 -5.29
C ASP A 76 -1.41 -32.22 -5.47
N HIS A 77 -0.93 -32.59 -6.67
CA HIS A 77 0.48 -32.90 -6.91
C HIS A 77 1.05 -32.25 -8.17
N ALA A 78 0.34 -31.29 -8.79
CA ALA A 78 0.74 -30.61 -10.02
C ALA A 78 1.10 -31.56 -11.19
N THR A 79 0.40 -32.70 -11.32
CA THR A 79 0.63 -33.65 -12.41
C THR A 79 -0.11 -33.26 -13.70
N ILE A 80 0.34 -33.79 -14.84
CA ILE A 80 -0.29 -33.54 -16.15
C ILE A 80 -1.72 -34.10 -16.17
N GLU A 81 -1.93 -35.26 -15.56
CA GLU A 81 -3.24 -35.93 -15.46
C GLU A 81 -4.24 -35.09 -14.65
N GLU A 82 -3.81 -34.57 -13.50
CA GLU A 82 -4.60 -33.67 -12.65
C GLU A 82 -4.94 -32.37 -13.39
N TYR A 83 -3.95 -31.74 -14.06
CA TYR A 83 -4.18 -30.52 -14.83
C TYR A 83 -5.09 -30.74 -16.04
N ASN A 84 -4.96 -31.85 -16.76
CA ASN A 84 -5.88 -32.19 -17.85
C ASN A 84 -7.32 -32.35 -17.36
N ALA A 85 -7.51 -32.97 -16.18
CA ALA A 85 -8.83 -33.11 -15.58
C ALA A 85 -9.40 -31.75 -15.13
N ALA A 86 -8.57 -30.89 -14.51
CA ALA A 86 -8.97 -29.54 -14.11
C ALA A 86 -9.30 -28.64 -15.32
N LEU A 87 -8.50 -28.73 -16.40
CA LEU A 87 -8.74 -28.06 -17.67
C LEU A 87 -10.10 -28.46 -18.25
N HIS A 88 -10.39 -29.76 -18.30
CA HIS A 88 -11.67 -30.26 -18.80
C HIS A 88 -12.85 -29.68 -18.00
N LEU A 89 -12.75 -29.65 -16.66
CA LEU A 89 -13.78 -29.03 -15.82
C LEU A 89 -14.00 -27.55 -16.19
N LEU A 90 -12.93 -26.75 -16.24
CA LEU A 90 -13.05 -25.30 -16.45
C LEU A 90 -13.48 -24.95 -17.89
N GLN A 91 -12.94 -25.63 -18.89
CA GLN A 91 -13.33 -25.39 -20.29
C GLN A 91 -14.81 -25.68 -20.49
N GLU A 92 -15.31 -26.78 -19.94
CA GLU A 92 -16.73 -27.12 -20.04
C GLU A 92 -17.61 -26.11 -19.31
N LEU A 93 -17.20 -25.60 -18.14
CA LEU A 93 -17.92 -24.52 -17.45
C LEU A 93 -17.94 -23.23 -18.28
N THR A 94 -16.81 -22.85 -18.89
CA THR A 94 -16.75 -21.64 -19.74
C THR A 94 -17.69 -21.75 -20.94
N VAL A 95 -17.78 -22.92 -21.57
CA VAL A 95 -18.70 -23.17 -22.69
C VAL A 95 -20.14 -23.17 -22.19
N LYS A 96 -20.42 -23.87 -21.10
CA LYS A 96 -21.78 -24.03 -20.56
C LYS A 96 -22.40 -22.70 -20.13
N PHE A 97 -21.64 -21.85 -19.45
CA PHE A 97 -22.11 -20.57 -18.93
C PHE A 97 -21.72 -19.35 -19.79
N ASN A 98 -21.19 -19.60 -20.99
CA ASN A 98 -20.79 -18.58 -21.96
C ASN A 98 -19.84 -17.52 -21.38
N VAL A 99 -18.78 -18.00 -20.71
CA VAL A 99 -17.73 -17.17 -20.09
C VAL A 99 -16.63 -16.93 -21.12
N ASP A 100 -16.25 -15.67 -21.34
CA ASP A 100 -15.07 -15.34 -22.13
C ASP A 100 -13.81 -15.86 -21.43
N ARG A 101 -12.87 -16.46 -22.18
CA ARG A 101 -11.60 -16.96 -21.64
C ARG A 101 -10.77 -15.83 -21.02
N ASN A 102 -10.89 -14.60 -21.53
CA ASN A 102 -10.22 -13.44 -20.96
C ASN A 102 -10.81 -13.03 -19.60
N ASN A 103 -11.99 -13.55 -19.24
CA ASN A 103 -12.66 -13.30 -17.95
C ASN A 103 -12.37 -14.40 -16.91
N LEU A 104 -11.32 -15.20 -17.14
CA LEU A 104 -10.80 -16.17 -16.18
C LEU A 104 -9.70 -15.51 -15.34
N ILE A 105 -9.92 -15.43 -14.03
CA ILE A 105 -8.92 -14.96 -13.07
C ILE A 105 -8.43 -16.18 -12.30
N ILE A 106 -7.15 -16.51 -12.40
CA ILE A 106 -6.56 -17.71 -11.79
C ILE A 106 -5.38 -17.31 -10.91
N VAL A 107 -5.41 -17.72 -9.64
CA VAL A 107 -4.34 -17.54 -8.66
C VAL A 107 -3.99 -18.91 -8.06
N PRO A 108 -2.78 -19.44 -8.30
CA PRO A 108 -2.44 -20.80 -7.87
C PRO A 108 -2.18 -20.92 -6.36
N GLY A 109 -2.26 -22.15 -5.85
CA GLY A 109 -1.88 -22.52 -4.49
C GLY A 109 -0.49 -23.14 -4.38
N ASN A 110 -0.16 -23.70 -3.22
CA ASN A 110 1.12 -24.37 -2.98
C ASN A 110 1.17 -25.79 -3.56
N HIS A 111 0.03 -26.46 -3.76
CA HIS A 111 0.00 -27.77 -4.41
C HIS A 111 0.26 -27.69 -5.92
N ASP A 112 0.18 -26.48 -6.49
CA ASP A 112 0.53 -26.20 -7.89
C ASP A 112 2.04 -25.99 -8.11
N LEU A 113 2.83 -26.06 -7.04
CA LEU A 113 4.29 -26.09 -7.10
C LEU A 113 4.78 -27.45 -7.56
N ASN A 114 5.74 -27.48 -8.48
CA ASN A 114 6.46 -28.71 -8.78
C ASN A 114 7.48 -29.01 -7.66
N TRP A 115 7.13 -29.93 -6.76
CA TRP A 115 7.96 -30.34 -5.62
C TRP A 115 9.28 -31.01 -6.03
N TYR A 116 9.33 -31.66 -7.20
CA TYR A 116 10.58 -32.23 -7.71
C TYR A 116 11.56 -31.14 -8.14
N ILE A 117 11.09 -30.11 -8.87
CA ILE A 117 11.91 -28.93 -9.19
C ILE A 117 12.33 -28.22 -7.90
N SER A 118 11.42 -28.14 -6.92
CA SER A 118 11.73 -27.59 -5.60
C SER A 118 12.84 -28.34 -4.88
N GLU A 119 12.87 -29.68 -4.93
CA GLU A 119 13.93 -30.46 -4.30
C GLU A 119 15.23 -30.32 -5.09
N LYS A 120 15.14 -30.40 -6.43
CA LYS A 120 16.29 -30.31 -7.34
C LYS A 120 16.99 -28.95 -7.30
N SER A 121 16.31 -27.87 -6.93
CA SER A 121 16.94 -26.56 -6.77
C SER A 121 17.92 -26.49 -5.60
N TYR A 122 17.97 -27.49 -4.71
CA TYR A 122 18.84 -27.48 -3.55
C TYR A 122 20.07 -28.39 -3.74
N ASN A 123 21.26 -27.79 -3.70
CA ASN A 123 22.53 -28.49 -3.79
C ASN A 123 23.16 -28.64 -2.40
N ARG A 124 23.62 -29.86 -2.06
CA ARG A 124 24.27 -30.17 -0.76
C ARG A 124 25.79 -30.05 -0.88
N TYR A 125 26.41 -29.24 -0.02
CA TYR A 125 27.86 -29.06 0.05
C TYR A 125 28.42 -29.55 1.39
N ILE A 126 29.42 -30.44 1.37
CA ILE A 126 30.05 -30.99 2.58
C ILE A 126 30.99 -29.94 3.18
N ALA A 127 30.86 -29.66 4.49
CA ALA A 127 31.56 -28.63 5.26
C ALA A 127 33.10 -28.75 5.31
N LYS A 128 33.73 -29.70 4.60
CA LYS A 128 35.18 -29.93 4.64
C LYS A 128 36.00 -29.14 3.63
N PHE A 129 35.38 -28.43 2.68
CA PHE A 129 36.11 -27.56 1.77
C PHE A 129 35.38 -26.23 1.58
N ASN A 130 36.11 -25.17 1.94
CA ASN A 130 35.82 -23.75 1.72
C ASN A 130 34.75 -23.10 2.62
N LYS A 131 35.26 -22.30 3.56
CA LYS A 131 34.63 -21.04 4.00
C LYS A 131 34.51 -20.06 2.81
N LEU A 132 33.74 -20.42 1.79
CA LEU A 132 33.35 -19.50 0.73
C LEU A 132 32.30 -18.54 1.31
N GLN A 133 32.44 -17.26 0.98
CA GLN A 133 31.55 -16.19 1.39
C GLN A 133 30.16 -16.38 0.77
N PHE A 134 29.28 -17.16 1.40
CA PHE A 134 27.90 -17.35 0.94
C PHE A 134 26.92 -16.30 1.47
N LYS A 135 27.39 -15.05 1.70
CA LYS A 135 26.60 -13.98 2.35
C LYS A 135 25.34 -13.58 1.57
N GLU A 136 25.26 -13.92 0.28
CA GLU A 136 24.18 -13.48 -0.63
C GLU A 136 23.29 -14.61 -1.16
N LEU A 137 23.54 -15.88 -0.82
CA LEU A 137 22.74 -17.02 -1.31
C LEU A 137 21.83 -17.56 -0.22
N ARG A 138 20.59 -17.94 -0.60
CA ARG A 138 19.66 -18.63 0.30
C ARG A 138 20.26 -19.98 0.68
N HIS A 139 20.52 -20.18 1.97
CA HIS A 139 21.15 -21.38 2.49
C HIS A 139 20.43 -21.91 3.73
N ILE A 140 20.56 -23.21 3.97
CA ILE A 140 20.07 -23.91 5.15
C ILE A 140 21.26 -24.59 5.82
N ASP A 141 21.45 -24.33 7.12
CA ASP A 141 22.46 -25.00 7.93
C ASP A 141 21.99 -26.43 8.25
N ALA A 142 22.76 -27.43 7.84
CA ALA A 142 22.47 -28.85 8.09
C ALA A 142 23.41 -29.46 9.15
N GLY A 143 24.03 -28.62 9.99
CA GLY A 143 24.92 -29.06 11.07
C GLY A 143 26.19 -29.73 10.53
N ASP A 144 26.62 -30.83 11.16
CA ASP A 144 27.87 -31.55 10.82
C ASP A 144 27.90 -32.14 9.39
N ILE A 145 26.78 -32.11 8.66
CA ILE A 145 26.60 -32.70 7.33
C ILE A 145 26.97 -31.71 6.22
N GLY A 146 26.89 -30.39 6.45
CA GLY A 146 27.19 -29.37 5.43
C GLY A 146 26.23 -28.18 5.37
N ILE A 147 26.33 -27.42 4.27
CA ILE A 147 25.41 -26.32 3.93
C ILE A 147 24.61 -26.74 2.69
N ILE A 148 23.31 -26.47 2.70
CA ILE A 148 22.44 -26.63 1.53
C ILE A 148 22.24 -25.26 0.89
N ILE A 149 22.53 -25.12 -0.41
CA ILE A 149 22.41 -23.85 -1.15
C ILE A 149 21.32 -24.00 -2.21
N CYS A 150 20.45 -22.99 -2.30
CA CYS A 150 19.42 -22.89 -3.32
C CYS A 150 19.97 -22.31 -4.62
N ASP A 151 19.73 -22.98 -5.74
CA ASP A 151 19.94 -22.49 -7.10
C ASP A 151 18.69 -21.72 -7.55
N GLU A 152 18.76 -20.38 -7.53
CA GLU A 152 17.64 -19.50 -7.87
C GLU A 152 17.16 -19.64 -9.33
N ASP A 153 18.03 -20.08 -10.25
CA ASP A 153 17.65 -20.26 -11.65
C ASP A 153 16.76 -21.48 -11.86
N ILE A 154 16.93 -22.52 -11.05
CA ILE A 154 16.03 -23.67 -11.00
C ILE A 154 14.83 -23.37 -10.09
N TYR A 155 15.07 -22.68 -8.96
CA TYR A 155 14.05 -22.38 -7.96
C TYR A 155 12.89 -21.60 -8.56
N LYS A 156 13.12 -20.60 -9.41
CA LYS A 156 12.05 -19.81 -10.07
C LYS A 156 11.11 -20.61 -10.98
N ASP A 157 11.53 -21.79 -11.45
CA ASP A 157 10.76 -22.62 -12.38
C ASP A 157 9.72 -23.52 -11.68
N ARG A 158 9.49 -23.42 -10.37
CA ARG A 158 8.52 -24.29 -9.66
C ARG A 158 7.09 -24.21 -10.21
N PHE A 159 6.65 -23.05 -10.70
CA PHE A 159 5.34 -22.88 -11.34
C PHE A 159 5.37 -23.11 -12.86
N LYS A 160 6.49 -23.53 -13.42
CA LYS A 160 6.62 -23.77 -14.86
C LYS A 160 5.64 -24.83 -15.36
N TYR A 161 5.48 -25.91 -14.59
CA TYR A 161 4.53 -26.98 -14.93
C TYR A 161 3.09 -26.49 -14.90
N PHE A 162 2.70 -25.75 -13.85
CA PHE A 162 1.40 -25.08 -13.76
C PHE A 162 1.16 -24.16 -14.98
N ASN A 163 2.16 -23.36 -15.36
CA ASN A 163 2.03 -22.47 -16.52
C ASN A 163 1.84 -23.25 -17.83
N GLU A 164 2.73 -24.20 -18.12
CA GLU A 164 2.81 -24.90 -19.39
C GLU A 164 1.66 -25.87 -19.62
N ASN A 165 1.14 -26.49 -18.55
CA ASN A 165 0.14 -27.56 -18.65
C ASN A 165 -1.26 -27.14 -18.21
N PHE A 166 -1.44 -25.95 -17.61
CA PHE A 166 -2.74 -25.48 -17.13
C PHE A 166 -3.02 -24.02 -17.50
N TYR A 167 -2.26 -23.06 -16.94
CA TYR A 167 -2.59 -21.63 -17.04
C TYR A 167 -2.63 -21.14 -18.49
N LYS A 168 -1.59 -21.41 -19.27
CA LYS A 168 -1.47 -20.99 -20.68
C LYS A 168 -2.52 -21.62 -21.60
N CYS A 169 -3.09 -22.76 -21.19
CA CYS A 169 -4.15 -23.42 -21.95
C CYS A 169 -5.52 -22.76 -21.79
N LEU A 170 -5.70 -21.95 -20.74
CA LEU A 170 -6.95 -21.23 -20.44
C LEU A 170 -6.82 -19.73 -20.70
N CYS A 171 -5.69 -19.14 -20.32
CA CYS A 171 -5.44 -17.70 -20.37
C CYS A 171 -4.62 -17.31 -21.60
N SER A 172 -4.82 -16.08 -22.07
CA SER A 172 -4.12 -15.54 -23.26
C SER A 172 -2.62 -15.26 -23.01
N ASP A 173 -2.23 -15.07 -21.76
CA ASP A 173 -0.87 -14.76 -21.33
C ASP A 173 -0.21 -15.93 -20.57
N ASN A 174 1.12 -15.86 -20.42
CA ASN A 174 1.85 -16.82 -19.59
C ASN A 174 1.82 -16.40 -18.12
N TYR A 175 1.72 -17.37 -17.23
CA TYR A 175 1.99 -17.17 -15.81
C TYR A 175 3.48 -16.87 -15.60
N PRO A 176 3.85 -15.77 -14.90
CA PRO A 176 5.25 -15.37 -14.75
C PRO A 176 6.08 -16.37 -13.95
N SER A 177 7.28 -16.69 -14.44
CA SER A 177 8.26 -17.51 -13.70
C SER A 177 8.97 -16.71 -12.60
N ARG A 178 9.11 -15.40 -12.79
CA ARG A 178 9.75 -14.53 -11.81
C ARG A 178 8.79 -14.12 -10.69
N TYR A 179 9.19 -14.34 -9.44
CA TYR A 179 8.36 -14.04 -8.27
C TYR A 179 7.99 -12.56 -8.13
N ASP A 180 8.86 -11.65 -8.55
CA ASP A 180 8.60 -10.21 -8.57
C ASP A 180 7.62 -9.79 -9.68
N GLU A 181 7.20 -10.71 -10.55
CA GLU A 181 6.20 -10.47 -11.60
C GLU A 181 4.87 -11.18 -11.32
N GLN A 182 4.78 -12.02 -10.27
CA GLN A 182 3.59 -12.77 -9.89
C GLN A 182 2.55 -11.93 -9.12
N GLY A 183 2.44 -10.65 -9.49
CA GLY A 183 1.34 -9.74 -9.16
C GLY A 183 0.63 -9.37 -10.46
N ILE A 184 -0.38 -10.17 -10.82
CA ILE A 184 -1.06 -10.06 -12.11
C ILE A 184 -2.29 -9.18 -11.95
N MET A 185 -2.36 -8.12 -12.75
CA MET A 185 -3.53 -7.26 -12.84
C MET A 185 -4.44 -7.72 -13.98
N TYR A 186 -5.68 -8.03 -13.64
CA TYR A 186 -6.75 -8.31 -14.60
C TYR A 186 -7.67 -7.10 -14.62
N VAL A 187 -7.63 -6.34 -15.72
CA VAL A 187 -8.37 -5.08 -15.86
C VAL A 187 -9.51 -5.27 -16.85
N TYR A 188 -10.73 -4.93 -16.44
CA TYR A 188 -11.93 -5.06 -17.26
C TYR A 188 -12.64 -3.70 -17.37
N PRO A 189 -12.21 -2.84 -18.32
CA PRO A 189 -12.73 -1.48 -18.44
C PRO A 189 -14.23 -1.39 -18.70
N LYS A 190 -14.77 -2.33 -19.47
CA LYS A 190 -16.20 -2.37 -19.81
C LYS A 190 -17.09 -2.43 -18.56
N ASP A 191 -16.60 -3.11 -17.52
CA ASP A 191 -17.36 -3.43 -16.32
C ASP A 191 -16.85 -2.65 -15.10
N ASN A 192 -15.85 -1.78 -15.27
CA ASN A 192 -15.14 -1.08 -14.20
C ASN A 192 -14.65 -2.03 -13.09
N LEU A 193 -14.12 -3.20 -13.45
CA LEU A 193 -13.57 -4.18 -12.52
C LEU A 193 -12.05 -4.30 -12.66
N LEU A 194 -11.36 -4.45 -11.54
CA LEU A 194 -9.93 -4.71 -11.47
C LEU A 194 -9.66 -5.81 -10.45
N PHE A 195 -9.03 -6.89 -10.88
CA PHE A 195 -8.54 -7.94 -9.99
C PHE A 195 -7.02 -7.89 -9.90
N LEU A 196 -6.49 -8.07 -8.69
CA LEU A 196 -5.08 -8.24 -8.41
C LEU A 196 -4.85 -9.64 -7.85
N GLY A 197 -4.34 -10.54 -8.68
CA GLY A 197 -3.95 -11.88 -8.26
C GLY A 197 -2.51 -11.90 -7.78
N LEU A 198 -2.26 -12.38 -6.57
CA LEU A 198 -0.92 -12.43 -5.98
C LEU A 198 -0.58 -13.84 -5.51
N ASN A 199 0.63 -14.28 -5.85
CA ASN A 199 1.12 -15.59 -5.42
C ASN A 199 1.54 -15.58 -3.95
N SER A 200 0.75 -16.23 -3.10
CA SER A 200 1.03 -16.40 -1.68
C SER A 200 1.97 -17.58 -1.35
N ALA A 201 2.40 -18.35 -2.35
CA ALA A 201 3.21 -19.57 -2.21
C ALA A 201 4.65 -19.41 -2.70
N TRP A 202 5.11 -18.18 -2.99
CA TRP A 202 6.42 -17.93 -3.62
C TRP A 202 7.62 -18.37 -2.75
N GLN A 203 7.47 -18.43 -1.43
CA GLN A 203 8.50 -18.92 -0.50
C GLN A 203 8.28 -20.35 -0.02
N ILE A 204 7.21 -21.02 -0.46
CA ILE A 204 6.96 -22.41 -0.12
C ILE A 204 7.85 -23.29 -0.99
N ASP A 205 8.52 -24.23 -0.34
CA ASP A 205 9.42 -25.19 -0.95
C ASP A 205 9.60 -26.44 -0.10
N HIS A 206 10.36 -27.40 -0.63
CA HIS A 206 10.66 -28.70 -0.02
C HIS A 206 11.18 -28.63 1.42
N TYR A 207 11.83 -27.54 1.83
CA TYR A 207 12.36 -27.39 3.19
C TYR A 207 11.50 -26.47 4.08
N ASN A 208 10.70 -25.58 3.49
CA ASN A 208 9.88 -24.59 4.18
C ASN A 208 8.41 -24.73 3.75
N VAL A 209 7.81 -25.88 4.07
CA VAL A 209 6.47 -26.26 3.59
C VAL A 209 5.32 -25.37 4.10
N ASN A 210 5.49 -24.71 5.24
CA ASN A 210 4.45 -23.86 5.88
C ASN A 210 4.71 -22.34 5.68
N ARG A 211 5.66 -21.96 4.82
CA ARG A 211 6.08 -20.56 4.68
C ARG A 211 5.24 -19.83 3.63
N SER A 212 4.12 -19.25 4.03
CA SER A 212 3.33 -18.37 3.15
C SER A 212 3.85 -16.92 3.17
N GLY A 213 3.58 -16.16 2.11
CA GLY A 213 3.93 -14.74 2.05
C GLY A 213 3.66 -14.12 0.68
N ILE A 214 3.66 -12.79 0.59
CA ILE A 214 3.56 -12.06 -0.68
C ILE A 214 4.90 -11.39 -0.98
N LYS A 215 5.37 -11.50 -2.22
CA LYS A 215 6.60 -10.83 -2.66
C LYS A 215 6.30 -9.33 -2.81
N ILE A 216 6.89 -8.49 -1.96
CA ILE A 216 6.56 -7.06 -1.91
C ILE A 216 6.85 -6.35 -3.25
N GLU A 217 7.90 -6.76 -3.96
CA GLU A 217 8.25 -6.24 -5.27
C GLU A 217 7.19 -6.58 -6.33
N ALA A 218 6.51 -7.73 -6.20
CA ALA A 218 5.40 -8.10 -7.07
C ALA A 218 4.18 -7.22 -6.84
N LEU A 219 3.88 -6.91 -5.58
CA LEU A 219 2.84 -5.94 -5.23
C LEU A 219 3.20 -4.55 -5.77
N ALA A 220 4.41 -4.06 -5.49
CA ALA A 220 4.86 -2.74 -5.93
C ALA A 220 4.77 -2.60 -7.45
N ARG A 221 5.32 -3.56 -8.21
CA ARG A 221 5.26 -3.57 -9.68
C ARG A 221 3.84 -3.64 -10.24
N ALA A 222 2.94 -4.35 -9.57
CA ALA A 222 1.53 -4.36 -9.95
C ALA A 222 0.90 -2.98 -9.69
N LEU A 223 1.12 -2.41 -8.51
CA LEU A 223 0.58 -1.10 -8.13
C LEU A 223 1.16 0.05 -8.97
N ASP A 224 2.39 -0.06 -9.49
CA ASP A 224 3.01 0.92 -10.40
C ASP A 224 2.29 1.01 -11.75
N LYS A 225 1.58 -0.05 -12.16
CA LYS A 225 0.76 -0.05 -13.37
C LYS A 225 -0.61 0.62 -13.19
N PHE A 226 -0.92 1.11 -11.98
CA PHE A 226 -2.19 1.79 -11.74
C PHE A 226 -2.24 3.13 -12.47
N ILE A 227 -3.23 3.28 -13.33
CA ILE A 227 -3.54 4.54 -14.00
C ILE A 227 -4.76 5.22 -13.33
N PRO A 228 -4.93 6.54 -13.49
CA PRO A 228 -6.03 7.29 -12.87
C PRO A 228 -7.42 6.76 -13.20
N GLU A 229 -7.61 6.17 -14.38
CA GLU A 229 -8.90 5.58 -14.80
C GLU A 229 -9.41 4.52 -13.80
N TYR A 230 -8.51 3.76 -13.19
CA TYR A 230 -8.86 2.70 -12.25
C TYR A 230 -9.38 3.25 -10.91
N LEU A 231 -9.34 4.56 -10.67
CA LEU A 231 -9.90 5.16 -9.46
C LEU A 231 -11.40 4.85 -9.30
N ASN A 232 -12.15 4.72 -10.39
CA ASN A 232 -13.59 4.45 -10.33
C ASN A 232 -13.94 2.95 -10.38
N TYR A 233 -12.92 2.09 -10.49
CA TYR A 233 -13.14 0.65 -10.62
C TYR A 233 -13.35 0.01 -9.25
N VAL A 234 -14.16 -1.04 -9.22
CA VAL A 234 -14.21 -1.95 -8.08
C VAL A 234 -12.94 -2.80 -8.12
N LYS A 235 -12.16 -2.71 -7.05
CA LYS A 235 -10.84 -3.32 -6.95
C LYS A 235 -10.87 -4.49 -5.97
N ILE A 236 -10.42 -5.63 -6.48
CA ILE A 236 -10.52 -6.92 -5.82
C ILE A 236 -9.13 -7.55 -5.75
N ALA A 237 -8.62 -7.83 -4.55
CA ALA A 237 -7.38 -8.58 -4.38
C ALA A 237 -7.69 -10.06 -4.13
N VAL A 238 -6.85 -10.95 -4.65
CA VAL A 238 -7.04 -12.41 -4.59
C VAL A 238 -5.73 -13.10 -4.25
N ILE A 239 -5.74 -13.93 -3.21
CA ILE A 239 -4.63 -14.82 -2.82
C ILE A 239 -5.13 -16.21 -2.44
N HIS A 240 -4.23 -17.16 -2.17
CA HIS A 240 -4.60 -18.49 -1.67
C HIS A 240 -4.52 -18.57 -0.13
N HIS A 241 -3.35 -18.35 0.46
CA HIS A 241 -3.13 -18.47 1.92
C HIS A 241 -3.87 -17.38 2.70
N PRO A 242 -4.24 -17.61 3.96
CA PRO A 242 -5.03 -16.66 4.71
C PRO A 242 -4.18 -15.55 5.31
N LEU A 243 -4.83 -14.43 5.64
CA LEU A 243 -4.18 -13.30 6.31
C LEU A 243 -3.93 -13.56 7.81
N LEU A 244 -4.68 -14.49 8.43
CA LEU A 244 -4.66 -14.76 9.88
C LEU A 244 -4.54 -16.26 10.13
N GLY A 245 -3.51 -16.72 10.85
CA GLY A 245 -3.26 -18.12 11.16
C GLY A 245 -1.80 -18.40 11.59
N ASN A 246 -1.36 -19.65 11.58
CA ASN A 246 0.06 -19.98 11.78
C ASN A 246 0.94 -19.57 10.58
N GLU A 247 0.31 -19.25 9.45
CA GLU A 247 0.90 -18.89 8.17
C GLU A 247 0.56 -17.42 7.82
N ASN A 248 0.88 -16.50 8.73
CA ASN A 248 0.46 -15.08 8.63
C ASN A 248 1.16 -14.33 7.49
N ILE A 249 0.36 -13.61 6.71
CA ILE A 249 0.79 -12.51 5.83
C ILE A 249 0.66 -11.20 6.65
N SER A 250 1.69 -10.34 6.64
CA SER A 250 1.70 -9.09 7.44
C SER A 250 0.49 -8.18 7.12
N ASN A 251 -0.05 -7.51 8.15
CA ASN A 251 -1.13 -6.53 7.99
C ASN A 251 -0.74 -5.33 7.10
N ASP A 252 0.56 -5.04 6.99
CA ASP A 252 1.11 -3.97 6.12
C ASP A 252 0.63 -4.10 4.67
N PHE A 253 0.38 -5.35 4.24
CA PHE A 253 -0.11 -5.65 2.91
C PHE A 253 -1.56 -5.17 2.69
N LEU A 254 -2.44 -5.33 3.69
CA LEU A 254 -3.83 -4.84 3.61
C LEU A 254 -3.90 -3.32 3.66
N GLU A 255 -2.98 -2.67 4.39
CA GLU A 255 -2.85 -1.22 4.40
C GLU A 255 -2.57 -0.67 3.00
N LEU A 256 -1.60 -1.24 2.30
CA LEU A 256 -1.25 -0.83 0.93
C LEU A 256 -2.42 -1.00 -0.04
N LEU A 257 -3.15 -2.12 0.07
CA LEU A 257 -4.35 -2.35 -0.73
C LEU A 257 -5.46 -1.32 -0.40
N ALA A 258 -5.68 -1.04 0.88
CA ALA A 258 -6.70 -0.08 1.31
C ALA A 258 -6.36 1.32 0.79
N VAL A 259 -5.09 1.73 0.90
CA VAL A 259 -4.59 3.02 0.35
C VAL A 259 -4.82 3.12 -1.15
N LYS A 260 -4.65 2.03 -1.89
CA LYS A 260 -4.90 1.99 -3.35
C LYS A 260 -6.37 1.79 -3.72
N GLY A 261 -7.27 1.78 -2.73
CA GLY A 261 -8.72 1.76 -2.89
C GLY A 261 -9.28 0.38 -3.24
N PHE A 262 -8.59 -0.70 -2.87
CA PHE A 262 -9.17 -2.04 -2.88
C PHE A 262 -10.31 -2.12 -1.88
N GLN A 263 -11.40 -2.79 -2.27
CA GLN A 263 -12.63 -2.88 -1.46
C GLN A 263 -12.89 -4.32 -1.03
N LEU A 264 -12.43 -5.29 -1.82
CA LEU A 264 -12.67 -6.71 -1.61
C LEU A 264 -11.35 -7.47 -1.60
N PHE A 265 -11.29 -8.50 -0.76
CA PHE A 265 -10.14 -9.36 -0.62
C PHE A 265 -10.57 -10.83 -0.51
N PHE A 266 -10.16 -11.66 -1.46
CA PHE A 266 -10.50 -13.08 -1.50
C PHE A 266 -9.31 -13.94 -1.09
N HIS A 267 -9.56 -14.94 -0.25
CA HIS A 267 -8.58 -15.98 0.08
C HIS A 267 -9.21 -17.38 0.25
N GLY A 268 -8.38 -18.43 0.10
CA GLY A 268 -8.82 -19.82 -0.06
C GLY A 268 -8.58 -20.77 1.11
N HIS A 269 -7.45 -20.64 1.79
CA HIS A 269 -6.89 -21.71 2.63
C HIS A 269 -7.57 -21.97 3.99
N ILE A 270 -8.31 -21.00 4.57
CA ILE A 270 -9.07 -21.27 5.80
C ILE A 270 -10.37 -21.98 5.44
N HIS A 271 -10.48 -23.24 5.85
CA HIS A 271 -11.67 -24.10 5.83
C HIS A 271 -12.80 -23.60 6.76
N ASN A 272 -12.93 -22.30 6.97
CA ASN A 272 -14.02 -21.70 7.72
C ASN A 272 -14.37 -20.36 7.07
N THR A 273 -15.59 -20.28 6.55
CA THR A 273 -16.18 -19.06 6.05
C THR A 273 -16.24 -18.01 7.15
N ASN A 274 -15.49 -16.92 6.98
CA ASN A 274 -15.48 -15.82 7.93
C ASN A 274 -15.51 -14.52 7.13
N HIS A 275 -16.54 -13.71 7.36
CA HIS A 275 -16.57 -12.35 6.86
C HIS A 275 -15.86 -11.48 7.88
N LYS A 276 -14.68 -10.96 7.51
CA LYS A 276 -13.94 -10.02 8.36
C LYS A 276 -13.82 -8.68 7.66
N PHE A 277 -13.93 -7.63 8.46
CA PHE A 277 -13.65 -6.28 8.00
C PHE A 277 -12.22 -5.93 8.38
N TYR A 278 -11.43 -5.55 7.39
CA TYR A 278 -10.22 -4.78 7.64
C TYR A 278 -10.59 -3.31 7.46
N LYS A 279 -10.72 -2.58 8.57
CA LYS A 279 -11.00 -1.15 8.56
C LYS A 279 -9.67 -0.41 8.63
N TYR A 280 -9.31 0.29 7.56
CA TYR A 280 -8.11 1.12 7.52
C TYR A 280 -8.40 2.51 8.11
N ASP A 281 -9.50 3.12 7.69
CA ASP A 281 -10.05 4.35 8.28
C ASP A 281 -11.60 4.37 8.17
N GLU A 282 -12.24 5.52 8.37
CA GLU A 282 -13.71 5.65 8.26
C GLU A 282 -14.27 5.42 6.85
N ASP A 283 -13.49 5.66 5.81
CA ASP A 283 -13.91 5.66 4.40
C ASP A 283 -13.36 4.45 3.62
N ARG A 284 -12.25 3.86 4.08
CA ARG A 284 -11.54 2.76 3.43
C ARG A 284 -11.57 1.52 4.30
N GLN A 285 -12.36 0.57 3.83
CA GLN A 285 -12.50 -0.76 4.40
C GLN A 285 -12.35 -1.81 3.31
N ILE A 286 -11.72 -2.91 3.67
CA ILE A 286 -11.59 -4.09 2.82
C ILE A 286 -12.46 -5.18 3.44
N HIS A 287 -13.40 -5.68 2.64
CA HIS A 287 -14.18 -6.85 3.00
C HIS A 287 -13.38 -8.10 2.64
N VAL A 288 -12.95 -8.82 3.67
CA VAL A 288 -12.24 -10.10 3.53
C VAL A 288 -13.26 -11.21 3.39
N ILE A 289 -13.21 -11.93 2.26
CA ILE A 289 -14.15 -12.96 1.84
C ILE A 289 -13.39 -14.27 1.70
N SER A 290 -13.74 -15.26 2.52
CA SER A 290 -13.28 -16.64 2.34
C SER A 290 -14.35 -17.50 1.69
N THR A 291 -13.92 -18.36 0.76
CA THR A 291 -14.78 -19.33 0.06
C THR A 291 -14.86 -20.68 0.74
N GLY A 292 -13.97 -20.96 1.72
CA GLY A 292 -13.68 -22.34 2.10
C GLY A 292 -13.05 -23.12 0.92
N ALA A 293 -13.02 -24.44 1.02
CA ALA A 293 -12.45 -25.31 0.00
C ALA A 293 -13.53 -26.01 -0.84
N PHE A 294 -13.34 -26.04 -2.16
CA PHE A 294 -14.27 -26.67 -3.07
C PHE A 294 -14.07 -28.17 -3.15
N GLY A 295 -12.83 -28.65 -3.23
CA GLY A 295 -12.49 -30.05 -3.49
C GLY A 295 -11.62 -30.73 -2.44
N ALA A 296 -11.06 -29.98 -1.48
CA ALA A 296 -10.22 -30.53 -0.42
C ALA A 296 -11.00 -31.57 0.40
N ALA A 297 -10.60 -32.84 0.32
CA ALA A 297 -11.04 -33.84 1.27
C ALA A 297 -10.27 -33.61 2.57
N SER A 298 -10.85 -32.83 3.48
CA SER A 298 -10.36 -32.49 4.82
C SER A 298 -9.20 -33.38 5.29
N TYR A 299 -7.99 -32.83 5.30
CA TYR A 299 -6.89 -33.35 6.12
C TYR A 299 -7.18 -33.00 7.58
N ASP A 300 -8.32 -33.50 8.08
CA ASP A 300 -8.70 -33.68 9.48
C ASP A 300 -10.17 -34.13 9.49
N GLN A 301 -10.37 -35.45 9.60
CA GLN A 301 -11.68 -36.07 9.83
C GLN A 301 -12.34 -35.59 11.15
N GLU A 302 -11.64 -34.79 11.96
CA GLU A 302 -12.11 -34.24 13.22
C GLU A 302 -13.00 -32.98 13.07
N LEU A 303 -12.85 -32.18 12.00
CA LEU A 303 -13.47 -30.84 11.92
C LEU A 303 -14.76 -30.71 11.09
N LYS A 304 -15.15 -31.71 10.28
CA LYS A 304 -16.43 -31.76 9.52
C LYS A 304 -16.76 -30.47 8.72
N VAL A 305 -15.77 -29.83 8.10
CA VAL A 305 -16.03 -28.64 7.28
C VAL A 305 -16.67 -29.05 5.94
N PRO A 306 -17.77 -28.41 5.50
CA PRO A 306 -18.38 -28.69 4.21
C PRO A 306 -17.57 -28.10 3.04
N MET A 307 -17.65 -28.74 1.88
CA MET A 307 -17.20 -28.16 0.61
C MET A 307 -18.01 -26.91 0.29
N GLN A 308 -17.39 -25.88 -0.26
CA GLN A 308 -18.01 -24.57 -0.47
C GLN A 308 -17.60 -23.91 -1.80
N TYR A 309 -18.47 -23.06 -2.33
CA TYR A 309 -18.15 -22.09 -3.39
C TYR A 309 -19.01 -20.83 -3.22
N ASN A 310 -18.61 -19.73 -3.85
CA ASN A 310 -19.35 -18.48 -3.82
C ASN A 310 -19.87 -18.12 -5.22
N ILE A 311 -21.10 -17.62 -5.27
CA ILE A 311 -21.63 -16.90 -6.42
C ILE A 311 -21.85 -15.43 -6.03
N LEU A 312 -21.30 -14.54 -6.85
CA LEU A 312 -21.32 -13.11 -6.62
C LEU A 312 -22.15 -12.43 -7.69
N SER A 313 -22.99 -11.50 -7.27
CA SER A 313 -23.84 -10.70 -8.14
C SER A 313 -23.55 -9.23 -7.88
N TYR A 314 -22.91 -8.57 -8.84
CA TYR A 314 -22.58 -7.15 -8.75
C TYR A 314 -23.58 -6.33 -9.54
N ASP A 315 -24.41 -5.57 -8.83
CA ASP A 315 -25.24 -4.54 -9.44
C ASP A 315 -24.36 -3.33 -9.75
N THR A 316 -24.05 -3.13 -11.02
CA THR A 316 -23.21 -2.00 -11.48
C THR A 316 -23.87 -0.65 -11.27
N SER A 317 -25.20 -0.58 -11.23
CA SER A 317 -25.96 0.67 -11.06
C SER A 317 -26.04 1.10 -9.60
N GLU A 318 -26.29 0.14 -8.71
CA GLU A 318 -26.33 0.38 -7.27
C GLU A 318 -24.96 0.22 -6.61
N GLN A 319 -23.94 -0.24 -7.35
CA GLN A 319 -22.62 -0.60 -6.80
C GLN A 319 -22.75 -1.48 -5.53
N VAL A 320 -23.64 -2.47 -5.57
CA VAL A 320 -23.84 -3.42 -4.47
C VAL A 320 -23.40 -4.79 -4.97
N MET A 321 -22.59 -5.47 -4.16
CA MET A 321 -22.19 -6.85 -4.43
C MET A 321 -22.89 -7.79 -3.45
N ASN A 322 -23.78 -8.62 -3.96
CA ASN A 322 -24.37 -9.70 -3.19
C ASN A 322 -23.50 -10.95 -3.32
N ILE A 323 -23.16 -11.56 -2.19
CA ILE A 323 -22.35 -12.78 -2.12
C ILE A 323 -23.25 -13.87 -1.56
N GLU A 324 -23.49 -14.92 -2.35
CA GLU A 324 -24.18 -16.12 -1.91
C GLU A 324 -23.19 -17.29 -1.83
N THR A 325 -23.11 -17.91 -0.65
CA THR A 325 -22.25 -19.07 -0.42
C THR A 325 -23.08 -20.34 -0.49
N ARG A 326 -22.56 -21.32 -1.23
CA ARG A 326 -23.14 -22.65 -1.40
C ARG A 326 -22.28 -23.65 -0.66
N LYS A 327 -22.91 -24.67 -0.07
CA LYS A 327 -22.21 -25.73 0.66
C LYS A 327 -22.68 -27.11 0.28
N LYS A 328 -21.79 -28.08 0.44
CA LYS A 328 -22.07 -29.51 0.29
C LYS A 328 -21.33 -30.30 1.36
N GLN A 329 -22.06 -31.15 2.08
CA GLN A 329 -21.55 -31.89 3.24
C GLN A 329 -20.75 -33.16 2.88
N LYS A 330 -21.04 -33.75 1.73
CA LYS A 330 -20.43 -35.01 1.26
C LYS A 330 -20.04 -34.87 -0.21
N PRO A 331 -18.95 -35.48 -0.67
CA PRO A 331 -18.54 -35.39 -2.07
C PRO A 331 -19.65 -35.74 -3.09
N GLU A 332 -20.47 -36.75 -2.80
CA GLU A 332 -21.60 -37.16 -3.66
C GLU A 332 -22.93 -36.49 -3.34
N GLY A 333 -22.97 -35.57 -2.38
CA GLY A 333 -24.18 -34.83 -2.01
C GLY A 333 -24.59 -33.77 -3.03
N ALA A 334 -25.76 -33.18 -2.82
CA ALA A 334 -26.18 -31.99 -3.54
C ALA A 334 -25.65 -30.72 -2.85
N TRP A 335 -25.41 -29.68 -3.65
CA TRP A 335 -25.16 -28.34 -3.14
C TRP A 335 -26.43 -27.76 -2.53
N SER A 336 -26.25 -26.87 -1.56
CA SER A 336 -27.36 -26.21 -0.85
C SER A 336 -26.91 -24.86 -0.32
N ALA A 337 -27.87 -24.01 0.02
CA ALA A 337 -27.63 -22.70 0.60
C ALA A 337 -26.83 -22.81 1.92
N CYS A 338 -25.74 -22.05 2.03
CA CYS A 338 -24.87 -22.04 3.22
C CYS A 338 -25.36 -20.98 4.23
N ASN A 339 -26.34 -21.30 5.07
CA ASN A 339 -26.90 -20.35 6.04
C ASN A 339 -25.93 -20.07 7.21
N ILE A 340 -24.93 -19.24 6.99
CA ILE A 340 -23.86 -18.94 7.96
C ILE A 340 -23.74 -17.44 8.29
N TYR A 341 -24.40 -16.57 7.52
CA TYR A 341 -24.31 -15.12 7.70
C TYR A 341 -25.49 -14.60 8.54
N GLY A 342 -25.25 -13.77 9.55
CA GLY A 342 -26.30 -13.18 10.39
C GLY A 342 -26.17 -13.49 11.88
N THR A 343 -27.15 -13.05 12.68
CA THR A 343 -27.16 -13.21 14.15
C THR A 343 -27.83 -14.52 14.57
N LYS A 344 -27.49 -15.02 15.76
CA LYS A 344 -28.02 -16.28 16.32
C LYS A 344 -29.56 -16.33 16.25
N GLY A 345 -30.09 -17.16 15.35
CA GLY A 345 -31.54 -17.33 15.12
C GLY A 345 -32.07 -16.77 13.79
N ASN A 346 -31.26 -16.04 13.02
CA ASN A 346 -31.63 -15.52 11.69
C ASN A 346 -30.41 -15.57 10.74
N TYR A 347 -30.10 -16.78 10.25
CA TYR A 347 -28.99 -17.03 9.33
C TYR A 347 -29.45 -16.97 7.88
N SER A 348 -28.68 -16.30 7.03
CA SER A 348 -28.83 -16.16 5.59
C SER A 348 -27.68 -16.85 4.86
N SER A 349 -27.95 -17.33 3.65
CA SER A 349 -26.94 -17.84 2.72
C SER A 349 -26.26 -16.76 1.89
N SER A 350 -26.81 -15.54 1.93
CA SER A 350 -26.26 -14.39 1.23
C SER A 350 -26.15 -13.16 2.11
N TYR A 351 -25.26 -12.26 1.74
CA TYR A 351 -25.11 -10.94 2.34
C TYR A 351 -24.67 -9.94 1.27
N GLU A 352 -25.03 -8.68 1.50
CA GLU A 352 -24.73 -7.58 0.60
C GLU A 352 -23.54 -6.77 1.11
N ILE A 353 -22.67 -6.41 0.19
CA ILE A 353 -21.59 -5.47 0.39
C ILE A 353 -21.90 -4.22 -0.42
N ASN A 354 -22.04 -3.09 0.26
CA ASN A 354 -22.17 -1.80 -0.41
C ASN A 354 -20.78 -1.34 -0.86
N LEU A 355 -20.58 -1.30 -2.18
CA LEU A 355 -19.36 -0.84 -2.82
C LEU A 355 -19.49 0.60 -3.32
N LYS A 356 -20.64 1.27 -3.10
CA LYS A 356 -20.73 2.72 -3.31
C LYS A 356 -19.64 3.34 -2.48
N LYS A 357 -18.70 3.98 -3.18
CA LYS A 357 -17.82 4.91 -2.52
C LYS A 357 -18.74 5.94 -1.90
N HIS A 358 -18.59 6.23 -0.61
CA HIS A 358 -19.06 7.49 -0.09
C HIS A 358 -18.23 8.59 -0.78
N ILE A 359 -18.59 8.89 -2.02
CA ILE A 359 -18.48 10.24 -2.52
C ILE A 359 -19.51 10.96 -1.67
N LYS A 360 -19.10 11.39 -0.47
CA LYS A 360 -19.65 12.64 0.02
C LYS A 360 -19.46 13.56 -1.18
N GLU A 361 -20.57 14.03 -1.74
CA GLU A 361 -20.57 15.34 -2.40
C GLU A 361 -19.60 16.17 -1.57
N GLU A 362 -18.56 16.69 -2.23
CA GLU A 362 -17.66 17.64 -1.62
C GLU A 362 -18.52 18.78 -1.08
N LYS A 363 -19.02 18.63 0.15
CA LYS A 363 -19.14 19.71 1.08
C LYS A 363 -17.71 20.11 1.33
N ASN A 364 -17.20 20.90 0.39
CA ASN A 364 -16.25 21.95 0.62
C ASN A 364 -16.71 22.71 1.85
N HIS A 365 -16.32 22.20 3.01
CA HIS A 365 -16.06 22.98 4.19
C HIS A 365 -14.61 22.66 4.53
N SER A 366 -13.73 23.48 3.96
CA SER A 366 -12.56 24.05 4.64
C SER A 366 -11.44 23.11 5.14
N MET A 367 -11.00 22.10 4.39
CA MET A 367 -9.73 21.40 4.70
C MET A 367 -8.57 21.70 3.77
N ILE A 368 -8.81 22.25 2.58
CA ILE A 368 -7.74 22.72 1.70
C ILE A 368 -8.12 24.11 1.22
N SER A 369 -7.32 25.11 1.59
CA SER A 369 -7.44 26.46 1.05
C SER A 369 -6.26 26.72 0.14
N LEU A 370 -6.53 26.86 -1.17
CA LEU A 370 -5.56 27.34 -2.14
C LEU A 370 -5.54 28.87 -2.09
N LYS A 371 -4.39 29.44 -1.73
CA LYS A 371 -4.17 30.89 -1.82
C LYS A 371 -3.28 31.17 -3.03
N SER A 372 -3.87 31.20 -4.23
CA SER A 372 -3.13 31.35 -5.49
C SER A 372 -2.25 32.60 -5.54
N MET A 373 -2.72 33.74 -5.03
CA MET A 373 -1.90 34.97 -4.92
C MET A 373 -0.69 34.83 -3.99
N GLU A 374 -0.74 33.95 -2.99
CA GLU A 374 0.34 33.72 -2.04
C GLU A 374 1.15 32.45 -2.35
N LYS A 375 0.82 31.69 -3.42
CA LYS A 375 1.46 30.40 -3.74
C LYS A 375 1.50 29.44 -2.53
N LEU A 376 0.38 29.35 -1.79
CA LEU A 376 0.24 28.52 -0.58
C LEU A 376 -0.92 27.50 -0.67
N ILE A 377 -0.68 26.32 -0.12
CA ILE A 377 -1.72 25.34 0.25
C ILE A 377 -1.81 25.33 1.77
N VAL A 378 -3.01 25.54 2.32
CA VAL A 378 -3.27 25.39 3.76
C VAL A 378 -4.15 24.19 3.96
N VAL A 379 -3.73 23.26 4.81
CA VAL A 379 -4.53 22.12 5.25
C VAL A 379 -4.62 22.06 6.77
N ASN A 380 -5.66 21.42 7.29
CA ASN A 380 -5.74 21.12 8.73
C ASN A 380 -4.61 20.13 9.08
N GLY A 381 -3.51 20.63 9.61
CA GLY A 381 -2.27 19.88 9.83
C GLY A 381 -1.03 20.44 9.14
N GLY A 382 -1.13 21.59 8.45
CA GLY A 382 0.08 22.27 7.98
C GLY A 382 -0.17 23.36 6.94
N LYS A 383 0.78 24.29 6.85
CA LYS A 383 0.84 25.31 5.79
C LYS A 383 2.00 24.98 4.86
N PHE A 384 1.75 24.92 3.56
CA PHE A 384 2.71 24.48 2.55
C PHE A 384 2.96 25.55 1.50
N ARG A 385 4.23 25.84 1.23
CA ARG A 385 4.71 26.79 0.23
C ARG A 385 5.04 26.10 -1.07
N PHE A 386 4.55 26.62 -2.19
CA PHE A 386 5.00 26.19 -3.50
C PHE A 386 6.42 26.66 -3.77
N ILE A 387 7.24 25.71 -4.18
CA ILE A 387 8.60 25.93 -4.64
C ILE A 387 8.64 25.54 -6.10
N GLU A 388 8.98 26.50 -6.96
CA GLU A 388 9.02 26.30 -8.42
C GLU A 388 10.11 25.30 -8.84
N GLY A 389 11.06 25.02 -7.94
CA GLY A 389 12.25 24.27 -8.27
C GLY A 389 13.20 25.08 -9.14
N GLY A 390 14.22 24.42 -9.66
CA GLY A 390 15.30 25.10 -10.37
C GLY A 390 16.63 24.39 -10.16
N ILE A 391 17.69 25.01 -10.65
CA ILE A 391 19.06 24.52 -10.46
C ILE A 391 19.70 25.30 -9.33
N PHE A 392 20.29 24.60 -8.37
CA PHE A 392 21.09 25.20 -7.30
C PHE A 392 22.35 24.37 -7.03
N TYR A 393 23.27 24.94 -6.27
CA TYR A 393 24.40 24.17 -5.76
C TYR A 393 24.05 23.59 -4.38
N MET A 394 24.09 22.27 -4.30
CA MET A 394 23.91 21.50 -3.08
C MET A 394 25.27 21.11 -2.50
N GLY A 395 25.39 21.07 -1.17
CA GLY A 395 26.61 20.74 -0.45
C GLY A 395 27.57 21.92 -0.30
N SER A 396 28.74 21.64 0.29
CA SER A 396 29.76 22.65 0.61
C SER A 396 31.16 22.05 0.57
N ASP A 397 32.08 22.73 -0.10
CA ASP A 397 33.50 22.31 -0.18
C ASP A 397 34.34 22.80 1.02
N ASP A 398 33.79 23.71 1.84
CA ASP A 398 34.57 24.50 2.81
C ASP A 398 34.49 24.01 4.26
N TYR A 399 33.67 23.00 4.57
CA TYR A 399 33.38 22.59 5.95
C TYR A 399 33.63 21.10 6.20
N TYR A 400 32.59 20.26 6.21
CA TYR A 400 32.71 18.85 6.60
C TYR A 400 32.76 17.93 5.37
N ASP A 401 33.46 16.80 5.46
CA ASP A 401 33.64 15.89 4.32
C ASP A 401 32.32 15.30 3.82
N GLN A 402 31.35 15.08 4.71
CA GLN A 402 30.03 14.59 4.33
C GLN A 402 29.18 15.55 3.50
N GLU A 403 29.56 16.84 3.48
CA GLU A 403 28.91 17.88 2.67
C GLU A 403 29.53 18.01 1.28
N LYS A 404 30.65 17.31 1.04
CA LYS A 404 31.40 17.36 -0.21
C LYS A 404 30.93 16.30 -1.21
N PRO A 405 31.15 16.55 -2.52
CA PRO A 405 31.51 17.84 -3.11
C PRO A 405 30.27 18.73 -3.25
N ARG A 406 30.49 20.05 -3.32
CA ARG A 406 29.47 20.98 -3.80
C ARG A 406 29.17 20.69 -5.27
N HIS A 407 27.89 20.51 -5.62
CA HIS A 407 27.49 20.08 -6.97
C HIS A 407 26.13 20.62 -7.39
N GLN A 408 25.83 20.58 -8.70
CA GLN A 408 24.56 21.09 -9.22
C GLN A 408 23.44 20.06 -9.13
N VAL A 409 22.32 20.47 -8.54
CA VAL A 409 21.08 19.70 -8.47
C VAL A 409 19.96 20.49 -9.13
N LYS A 410 19.14 19.82 -9.94
CA LYS A 410 17.90 20.37 -10.49
C LYS A 410 16.71 19.72 -9.80
N LEU A 411 15.87 20.54 -9.16
CA LEU A 411 14.61 20.12 -8.56
C LEU A 411 13.43 20.48 -9.47
N PHE A 412 12.43 19.61 -9.50
CA PHE A 412 11.12 19.90 -10.06
C PHE A 412 10.26 20.68 -9.05
N PRO A 413 9.14 21.29 -9.47
CA PRO A 413 8.26 21.98 -8.54
C PRO A 413 7.68 21.03 -7.49
N TYR A 414 7.56 21.51 -6.26
CA TYR A 414 7.01 20.78 -5.11
C TYR A 414 6.40 21.77 -4.10
N PHE A 415 5.75 21.27 -3.06
CA PHE A 415 5.45 22.10 -1.88
C PHE A 415 6.24 21.62 -0.68
N ILE A 416 6.55 22.55 0.24
CA ILE A 416 7.19 22.22 1.52
C ILE A 416 6.51 22.97 2.66
N GLY A 417 6.47 22.35 3.83
CA GLY A 417 5.93 22.93 5.05
C GLY A 417 6.62 24.26 5.36
N VAL A 418 5.82 25.29 5.63
CA VAL A 418 6.28 26.62 6.03
C VAL A 418 6.98 26.57 7.39
N PHE A 419 6.53 25.66 8.26
CA PHE A 419 7.05 25.44 9.61
C PHE A 419 7.40 23.96 9.80
N PRO A 420 8.26 23.61 10.78
CA PRO A 420 8.26 22.28 11.38
C PRO A 420 6.86 21.95 11.92
N ILE A 421 6.50 20.67 11.99
CA ILE A 421 5.21 20.25 12.56
C ILE A 421 5.16 20.65 14.04
N THR A 422 4.10 21.34 14.43
CA THR A 422 3.92 21.81 15.80
C THR A 422 3.31 20.76 16.72
N ASN A 423 3.47 20.93 18.04
CA ASN A 423 2.79 20.09 19.04
C ASN A 423 1.28 20.08 18.83
N ARG A 424 0.66 21.22 18.50
CA ARG A 424 -0.79 21.28 18.24
C ARG A 424 -1.18 20.48 17.00
N GLU A 425 -0.41 20.55 15.93
CA GLU A 425 -0.68 19.79 14.70
C GLU A 425 -0.47 18.28 14.93
N PHE A 426 0.56 17.90 15.69
CA PHE A 426 0.81 16.51 16.06
C PHE A 426 -0.24 15.96 17.03
N GLU A 427 -0.76 16.79 17.93
CA GLU A 427 -1.84 16.42 18.84
C GLU A 427 -3.14 16.10 18.08
N ILE A 428 -3.44 16.82 16.99
CA ILE A 428 -4.59 16.49 16.13
C ILE A 428 -4.42 15.08 15.55
N PHE A 429 -3.23 14.79 15.02
CA PHE A 429 -2.89 13.47 14.48
C PHE A 429 -3.09 12.36 15.52
N THR A 430 -2.49 12.50 16.71
CA THR A 430 -2.56 11.46 17.75
C THR A 430 -3.98 11.28 18.29
N LYS A 431 -4.74 12.36 18.48
CA LYS A 431 -6.15 12.30 18.91
C LYS A 431 -7.06 11.59 17.90
N GLU A 432 -6.86 11.83 16.61
CA GLU A 432 -7.72 11.23 15.60
C GLU A 432 -7.37 9.76 15.29
N THR A 433 -6.11 9.38 15.45
CA THR A 433 -5.63 8.04 15.10
C THR A 433 -5.46 7.12 16.31
N ASN A 434 -5.46 7.68 17.52
CA ASN A 434 -4.98 7.03 18.74
C ASN A 434 -3.54 6.49 18.59
N TYR A 435 -2.71 7.20 17.81
CA TYR A 435 -1.32 6.82 17.58
C TYR A 435 -0.48 6.93 18.85
N ILE A 436 0.35 5.92 19.10
CA ILE A 436 1.30 5.87 20.20
C ILE A 436 2.70 5.92 19.59
N THR A 437 3.47 6.96 19.91
CA THR A 437 4.82 7.14 19.39
C THR A 437 5.79 6.08 19.93
N PHE A 438 6.93 5.93 19.26
CA PHE A 438 7.98 5.04 19.73
C PHE A 438 8.47 5.37 21.15
N ALA A 439 8.63 6.66 21.47
CA ALA A 439 9.06 7.10 22.80
C ALA A 439 8.03 6.74 23.90
N GLU A 440 6.73 6.85 23.59
CA GLU A 440 5.65 6.43 24.50
C GLU A 440 5.67 4.91 24.72
N ASN A 441 5.85 4.11 23.67
CA ASN A 441 5.97 2.65 23.78
C ASN A 441 7.18 2.19 24.61
N LEU A 442 8.29 2.93 24.56
CA LEU A 442 9.47 2.65 25.38
C LEU A 442 9.40 3.25 26.80
N GLU A 443 8.38 4.07 27.07
CA GLU A 443 8.23 4.89 28.28
C GLU A 443 9.46 5.77 28.58
N ARG A 444 10.21 6.15 27.55
CA ARG A 444 11.42 6.98 27.69
C ARG A 444 11.83 7.60 26.36
N GLY A 445 12.50 8.74 26.45
CA GLY A 445 13.07 9.48 25.33
C GLY A 445 14.48 9.96 25.66
N LEU A 446 15.25 10.30 24.63
CA LEU A 446 16.59 10.88 24.82
C LEU A 446 16.48 12.39 24.94
N CYS A 447 17.00 12.94 26.04
CA CYS A 447 17.02 14.38 26.29
C CYS A 447 18.46 14.89 26.35
N MET A 448 18.70 16.09 25.82
CA MET A 448 19.96 16.79 26.01
C MET A 448 20.00 17.45 27.41
N VAL A 449 20.89 16.95 28.27
CA VAL A 449 21.10 17.43 29.65
C VAL A 449 22.60 17.66 29.87
N ASP A 450 22.98 18.88 30.28
CA ASP A 450 24.38 19.28 30.54
C ASP A 450 25.36 18.88 29.41
N GLY A 451 24.90 19.03 28.16
CA GLY A 451 25.69 18.74 26.96
C GLY A 451 25.82 17.25 26.62
N LYS A 452 25.01 16.38 27.22
CA LYS A 452 24.99 14.94 26.94
C LYS A 452 23.59 14.44 26.64
N SER A 453 23.50 13.44 25.77
CA SER A 453 22.26 12.70 25.54
C SER A 453 22.03 11.72 26.70
N VAL A 454 20.90 11.84 27.37
CA VAL A 454 20.50 11.04 28.53
C VAL A 454 19.12 10.43 28.27
N SER A 455 18.96 9.14 28.56
CA SER A 455 17.65 8.49 28.53
C SER A 455 16.84 8.88 29.77
N VAL A 456 15.70 9.53 29.56
CA VAL A 456 14.83 10.05 30.62
C VAL A 456 13.50 9.31 30.61
N TYR A 457 13.11 8.76 31.76
CA TYR A 457 11.85 8.06 31.94
C TYR A 457 10.65 9.01 31.75
N GLY A 458 9.63 8.53 31.05
CA GLY A 458 8.43 9.30 30.71
C GLY A 458 8.65 10.42 29.70
N ALA A 459 9.86 10.60 29.16
CA ALA A 459 10.08 11.60 28.12
C ALA A 459 9.48 11.15 26.80
N ASN A 460 8.60 11.97 26.23
CA ASN A 460 7.93 11.75 24.96
C ASN A 460 7.42 13.09 24.40
N TRP A 461 6.70 13.08 23.28
CA TRP A 461 6.23 14.31 22.64
C TRP A 461 5.28 15.14 23.52
N GLN A 462 4.50 14.52 24.40
CA GLN A 462 3.61 15.20 25.35
C GLN A 462 4.35 15.71 26.59
N ASN A 463 5.42 15.01 26.98
CA ASN A 463 6.21 15.30 28.18
C ASN A 463 7.71 15.39 27.79
N PRO A 464 8.16 16.46 27.10
CA PRO A 464 9.44 16.46 26.39
C PRO A 464 10.69 16.40 27.28
N LYS A 465 10.56 16.60 28.59
CA LYS A 465 11.66 16.55 29.57
C LYS A 465 11.44 15.50 30.66
N GLY A 466 10.54 14.54 30.42
CA GLY A 466 10.17 13.50 31.39
C GLY A 466 8.79 13.72 32.02
N SER A 467 8.36 12.80 32.87
CA SER A 467 6.98 12.71 33.42
C SER A 467 6.43 13.98 34.08
N ASP A 468 7.28 14.88 34.58
CA ASP A 468 6.87 16.13 35.24
C ASP A 468 6.75 17.32 34.27
N SER A 469 7.03 17.12 32.98
CA SER A 469 6.95 18.15 31.94
C SER A 469 5.69 17.99 31.09
N ASN A 470 5.21 19.05 30.44
CA ASN A 470 4.07 19.01 29.53
C ASN A 470 4.23 19.99 28.36
N ILE A 471 3.25 20.00 27.46
CA ILE A 471 3.19 20.87 26.27
C ILE A 471 2.04 21.89 26.32
N ASP A 472 1.40 22.13 27.48
CA ASP A 472 0.18 22.94 27.58
C ASP A 472 0.37 24.36 27.02
N ASP A 473 1.51 24.98 27.32
CA ASP A 473 1.89 26.31 26.82
C ASP A 473 2.82 26.25 25.60
N ARG A 474 2.99 25.08 24.99
CA ARG A 474 3.96 24.81 23.92
C ARG A 474 3.30 24.32 22.63
N GLY A 475 2.02 24.63 22.43
CA GLY A 475 1.26 24.20 21.25
C GLY A 475 1.83 24.66 19.91
N ASN A 476 2.53 25.81 19.88
CA ASN A 476 3.20 26.34 18.68
C ASN A 476 4.69 25.98 18.58
N HIS A 477 5.26 25.27 19.56
CA HIS A 477 6.62 24.76 19.45
C HIS A 477 6.65 23.55 18.49
N PRO A 478 7.81 23.26 17.86
CA PRO A 478 7.97 22.05 17.06
C PRO A 478 7.78 20.80 17.93
N VAL A 479 7.15 19.78 17.37
CA VAL A 479 7.06 18.46 18.00
C VAL A 479 8.44 17.81 18.04
N VAL A 480 8.76 17.20 19.17
CA VAL A 480 10.01 16.47 19.42
C VAL A 480 9.72 15.09 20.00
N HIS A 481 10.76 14.27 20.24
CA HIS A 481 10.63 12.85 20.62
C HIS A 481 9.83 12.01 19.62
N VAL A 482 9.85 12.42 18.36
CA VAL A 482 9.37 11.65 17.22
C VAL A 482 10.57 11.05 16.51
N ASN A 483 10.51 9.77 16.19
CA ASN A 483 11.50 9.14 15.33
C ASN A 483 11.09 9.27 13.85
N TRP A 484 11.89 8.72 12.93
CA TRP A 484 11.62 8.82 11.50
C TRP A 484 10.30 8.12 11.11
N TYR A 485 9.97 7.01 11.78
CA TYR A 485 8.74 6.26 11.52
C TYR A 485 7.49 7.00 12.03
N ASP A 486 7.57 7.64 13.20
CA ASP A 486 6.50 8.49 13.74
C ASP A 486 6.18 9.64 12.75
N ALA A 487 7.24 10.29 12.23
CA ALA A 487 7.12 11.34 11.23
C ALA A 487 6.50 10.85 9.91
N LYS A 488 6.83 9.62 9.49
CA LYS A 488 6.24 8.98 8.31
C LYS A 488 4.76 8.63 8.48
N GLU A 489 4.35 8.15 9.65
CA GLU A 489 2.94 7.89 9.96
C GLU A 489 2.12 9.19 10.03
N TYR A 490 2.71 10.29 10.53
CA TYR A 490 2.08 11.61 10.43
C TYR A 490 1.86 12.04 8.97
N CYS A 491 2.90 11.94 8.12
CA CYS A 491 2.78 12.27 6.69
C CYS A 491 1.73 11.41 5.98
N LYS A 492 1.66 10.12 6.33
CA LYS A 492 0.67 9.16 5.80
C LYS A 492 -0.74 9.58 6.21
N TRP A 493 -0.98 9.86 7.49
CA TRP A 493 -2.27 10.36 7.98
C TRP A 493 -2.69 11.66 7.28
N LEU A 494 -1.78 12.62 7.14
CA LEU A 494 -2.12 13.90 6.52
C LEU A 494 -2.39 13.73 5.01
N SER A 495 -1.67 12.84 4.33
CA SER A 495 -1.95 12.47 2.93
C SER A 495 -3.36 11.91 2.77
N ILE A 496 -3.78 11.07 3.72
CA ILE A 496 -5.10 10.45 3.73
C ILE A 496 -6.19 11.50 3.93
N LYS A 497 -5.99 12.39 4.89
CA LYS A 497 -6.96 13.45 5.24
C LYS A 497 -7.18 14.45 4.13
N THR A 498 -6.14 14.74 3.36
CA THR A 498 -6.14 15.81 2.36
C THR A 498 -6.26 15.27 0.94
N GLY A 499 -5.94 14.00 0.70
CA GLY A 499 -5.81 13.45 -0.65
C GLY A 499 -4.60 14.00 -1.43
N LEU A 500 -3.70 14.73 -0.77
CA LEU A 500 -2.42 15.21 -1.31
C LEU A 500 -1.33 14.17 -1.05
N ASP A 501 -0.30 14.11 -1.90
CA ASP A 501 0.84 13.21 -1.72
C ASP A 501 1.85 13.84 -0.74
N ILE A 502 1.64 13.65 0.56
CA ILE A 502 2.41 14.27 1.63
C ILE A 502 3.50 13.31 2.13
N ASN A 503 4.73 13.81 2.20
CA ASN A 503 5.89 13.01 2.60
C ASN A 503 6.91 13.87 3.36
N LEU A 504 7.95 13.27 3.93
CA LEU A 504 9.15 14.01 4.32
C LEU A 504 9.85 14.54 3.06
N PRO A 505 10.45 15.74 3.11
CA PRO A 505 11.21 16.26 1.97
C PRO A 505 12.40 15.35 1.67
N THR A 506 12.84 15.34 0.42
CA THR A 506 14.20 14.84 0.12
C THR A 506 15.24 15.77 0.73
N GLU A 507 16.46 15.27 0.95
CA GLU A 507 17.56 16.10 1.44
C GLU A 507 17.78 17.31 0.50
N ALA A 508 17.69 17.07 -0.81
CA ALA A 508 17.85 18.12 -1.81
C ALA A 508 16.69 19.13 -1.79
N GLN A 509 15.44 18.67 -1.67
CA GLN A 509 14.28 19.54 -1.51
C GLN A 509 14.40 20.40 -0.25
N TRP A 510 14.85 19.82 0.86
CA TRP A 510 15.04 20.55 2.10
C TRP A 510 16.14 21.61 1.95
N GLU A 511 17.30 21.24 1.40
CA GLU A 511 18.43 22.16 1.27
C GLU A 511 18.15 23.29 0.29
N TYR A 512 17.48 23.02 -0.84
CA TYR A 512 17.05 24.06 -1.75
C TYR A 512 16.06 25.02 -1.09
N ALA A 513 15.09 24.48 -0.36
CA ALA A 513 14.13 25.28 0.38
C ALA A 513 14.79 26.14 1.46
N ALA A 514 15.92 25.70 2.03
CA ALA A 514 16.69 26.45 3.01
C ALA A 514 17.58 27.52 2.37
N ALA A 515 18.42 27.11 1.42
CA ALA A 515 19.53 27.89 0.88
C ALA A 515 19.13 28.83 -0.27
N GLY A 516 18.00 28.55 -0.92
CA GLY A 516 17.54 29.34 -2.06
C GLY A 516 18.33 29.07 -3.34
N VAL A 517 17.98 29.81 -4.40
CA VAL A 517 18.70 29.76 -5.69
C VAL A 517 20.14 30.27 -5.58
N HIS A 518 20.41 31.07 -4.54
CA HIS A 518 21.72 31.66 -4.27
C HIS A 518 22.66 30.73 -3.48
N SER A 519 22.17 29.57 -3.01
CA SER A 519 22.94 28.64 -2.15
C SER A 519 23.55 29.34 -0.94
N TYR A 520 22.74 30.08 -0.17
CA TYR A 520 23.20 30.76 1.04
C TYR A 520 23.76 29.78 2.08
N ILE A 521 24.71 30.25 2.89
CA ILE A 521 25.30 29.43 3.97
C ILE A 521 24.25 29.14 5.05
N TRP A 522 23.40 30.14 5.37
CA TRP A 522 22.23 30.03 6.24
C TRP A 522 20.99 30.60 5.53
N PRO A 523 19.76 30.28 5.97
CA PRO A 523 18.54 30.62 5.25
C PRO A 523 18.30 32.13 5.06
N LEU A 524 18.83 32.96 5.96
CA LEU A 524 18.73 34.42 5.91
C LEU A 524 19.99 35.10 5.35
N GLY A 525 20.91 34.33 4.77
CA GLY A 525 22.11 34.83 4.12
C GLY A 525 23.41 34.22 4.67
N ASN A 526 24.49 35.01 4.65
CA ASN A 526 25.84 34.54 5.00
C ASN A 526 26.25 34.92 6.44
N SER A 527 25.28 35.21 7.30
CA SER A 527 25.48 35.47 8.73
C SER A 527 24.31 34.93 9.54
N ILE A 528 24.60 34.38 10.72
CA ILE A 528 23.62 33.86 11.67
C ILE A 528 23.85 34.49 13.04
N ASN A 529 22.76 34.81 13.76
CA ASN A 529 22.75 35.42 15.08
C ASN A 529 21.53 34.90 15.87
N SER A 530 21.77 34.41 17.08
CA SER A 530 20.74 33.74 17.91
C SER A 530 19.62 34.66 18.37
N GLU A 531 19.81 35.98 18.38
CA GLU A 531 18.76 36.94 18.75
C GLU A 531 17.89 37.35 17.56
N LYS A 532 18.33 37.08 16.32
CA LYS A 532 17.72 37.69 15.12
C LYS A 532 17.35 36.71 14.02
N THR A 533 18.00 35.55 13.94
CA THR A 533 17.90 34.71 12.73
C THR A 533 17.57 33.25 12.98
N ALA A 534 17.85 32.67 14.15
CA ALA A 534 17.66 31.23 14.42
C ALA A 534 17.81 30.90 15.91
N ASN A 535 17.19 29.82 16.38
CA ASN A 535 17.37 29.29 17.74
C ASN A 535 18.51 28.25 17.78
N TYR A 536 19.66 28.60 18.35
CA TYR A 536 20.84 27.72 18.48
C TYR A 536 21.63 28.15 19.73
N ASP A 537 22.56 27.31 20.23
CA ASP A 537 23.28 27.54 21.50
C ASP A 537 22.33 27.95 22.66
N SER A 538 21.15 27.35 22.69
CA SER A 538 20.03 27.65 23.58
C SER A 538 19.74 26.46 24.51
N SER A 539 18.70 26.57 25.34
CA SER A 539 18.32 25.55 26.32
C SER A 539 17.11 24.71 25.92
N ASP A 540 16.28 25.17 24.99
CA ASP A 540 15.08 24.45 24.55
C ASP A 540 14.55 25.00 23.21
N THR A 541 13.53 24.34 22.65
CA THR A 541 12.80 24.83 21.47
C THR A 541 12.07 26.15 21.76
N CYS A 542 11.79 26.93 20.72
CA CYS A 542 10.90 28.09 20.73
C CYS A 542 9.71 27.88 19.77
N ASP A 543 8.73 28.78 19.79
CA ASP A 543 7.64 28.81 18.81
C ASP A 543 8.18 28.75 17.38
N VAL A 544 7.49 27.99 16.52
CA VAL A 544 7.71 28.04 15.08
C VAL A 544 7.21 29.38 14.58
N ASP A 545 8.05 30.16 13.90
CA ASP A 545 7.86 31.60 13.55
C ASP A 545 8.53 32.67 14.44
N ASN A 546 9.29 32.28 15.46
CA ASN A 546 9.98 33.26 16.32
C ASN A 546 11.03 34.11 15.58
N TYR A 547 11.53 33.64 14.43
CA TYR A 547 12.49 34.35 13.58
C TYR A 547 11.93 34.64 12.19
N ALA A 548 12.55 35.57 11.45
CA ALA A 548 12.12 35.92 10.10
C ALA A 548 12.22 34.72 9.14
N PRO A 549 11.29 34.57 8.18
CA PRO A 549 11.39 33.52 7.18
C PRO A 549 12.43 33.87 6.10
N ASN A 550 12.90 32.85 5.38
CA ASN A 550 13.80 33.03 4.24
C ASN A 550 13.09 33.62 3.00
N GLU A 551 13.82 33.71 1.87
CA GLU A 551 13.31 34.29 0.61
C GLU A 551 12.06 33.59 0.05
N PHE A 552 11.83 32.32 0.40
CA PHE A 552 10.64 31.56 0.02
C PHE A 552 9.49 31.68 1.05
N GLY A 553 9.70 32.41 2.14
CA GLY A 553 8.71 32.54 3.19
C GLY A 553 8.58 31.28 4.05
N ILE A 554 9.69 30.54 4.24
CA ILE A 554 9.80 29.34 5.07
C ILE A 554 10.59 29.67 6.34
N TYR A 555 10.11 29.19 7.48
CA TYR A 555 10.64 29.48 8.81
C TYR A 555 11.46 28.33 9.37
N ASP A 556 12.33 28.64 10.32
CA ASP A 556 13.06 27.69 11.18
C ASP A 556 13.86 26.64 10.39
N MET A 557 14.38 27.01 9.22
CA MET A 557 15.30 26.17 8.44
C MET A 557 16.73 26.14 9.02
N SER A 558 16.97 26.78 10.17
CA SER A 558 18.22 26.75 10.92
C SER A 558 17.92 26.73 12.41
N GLY A 559 18.43 25.72 13.11
CA GLY A 559 18.24 25.57 14.55
C GLY A 559 16.81 25.16 14.91
N ASN A 560 16.43 25.42 16.15
CA ASN A 560 15.21 24.95 16.80
C ASN A 560 15.18 23.42 16.92
N VAL A 561 14.96 22.67 15.84
CA VAL A 561 15.04 21.20 15.83
C VAL A 561 15.72 20.71 14.56
N TYR A 562 16.46 19.60 14.66
CA TYR A 562 16.81 18.84 13.48
C TYR A 562 15.54 18.30 12.81
N GLU A 563 15.56 18.21 11.49
CA GLU A 563 14.41 17.75 10.71
C GLU A 563 14.74 16.54 9.86
N PHE A 564 13.93 15.48 10.00
CA PHE A 564 14.05 14.26 9.19
C PHE A 564 13.75 14.50 7.72
N CYS A 565 14.61 13.97 6.85
CA CYS A 565 14.38 13.83 5.41
C CYS A 565 14.06 12.36 5.05
N CYS A 566 13.56 12.11 3.84
CA CYS A 566 13.24 10.74 3.41
C CYS A 566 14.50 9.89 3.10
N ASP A 567 15.60 10.53 2.76
CA ASP A 567 16.82 9.93 2.22
C ASP A 567 17.54 9.07 3.28
N TYR A 568 18.12 7.97 2.81
CA TYR A 568 19.15 7.27 3.57
C TYR A 568 20.44 8.10 3.60
N PHE A 569 21.10 8.16 4.75
CA PHE A 569 22.37 8.86 4.88
C PHE A 569 23.51 8.08 4.25
N SER A 570 24.42 8.81 3.61
CA SER A 570 25.73 8.32 3.15
C SER A 570 26.82 9.32 3.54
N ASP A 571 28.02 8.81 3.79
CA ASP A 571 29.18 9.64 4.18
C ASP A 571 29.55 10.71 3.16
N SER A 572 29.09 10.62 1.91
CA SER A 572 29.17 11.70 0.92
C SER A 572 28.19 11.45 -0.22
N TRP A 573 27.93 12.49 -1.02
CA TRP A 573 27.13 12.38 -2.24
C TRP A 573 27.80 11.47 -3.29
N VAL A 574 29.13 11.43 -3.35
CA VAL A 574 29.86 10.49 -4.22
C VAL A 574 29.62 9.04 -3.77
N ASN A 575 29.66 8.79 -2.46
CA ASN A 575 29.45 7.45 -1.90
C ASN A 575 28.00 6.95 -2.08
N ALA A 576 27.03 7.86 -2.26
CA ALA A 576 25.67 7.51 -2.64
C ALA A 576 25.53 7.11 -4.13
N GLY A 577 26.63 7.03 -4.89
CA GLY A 577 26.62 6.56 -6.27
C GLY A 577 26.19 7.62 -7.28
N HIS A 578 26.09 8.89 -6.88
CA HIS A 578 25.79 9.99 -7.79
C HIS A 578 27.01 10.30 -8.67
N LYS A 579 26.80 10.36 -9.99
CA LYS A 579 27.82 10.77 -10.97
C LYS A 579 27.97 12.29 -10.93
N ILE A 580 28.90 12.77 -10.11
CA ILE A 580 29.18 14.20 -9.93
C ILE A 580 30.24 14.71 -10.95
N ASP A 581 30.40 14.04 -12.09
CA ASP A 581 31.33 14.44 -13.15
C ASP A 581 30.65 15.40 -14.15
N HIS A 582 30.55 16.68 -13.76
CA HIS A 582 30.04 17.78 -14.60
C HIS A 582 28.59 17.67 -15.08
N ASN A 583 27.83 16.65 -14.66
CA ASN A 583 26.41 16.50 -14.95
C ASN A 583 25.55 17.01 -13.80
N ILE A 584 24.43 17.66 -14.14
CA ILE A 584 23.41 18.11 -13.18
C ILE A 584 22.65 16.89 -12.67
N THR A 585 22.56 16.72 -11.35
CA THR A 585 21.76 15.65 -10.74
C THR A 585 20.29 16.06 -10.74
N LEU A 586 19.41 15.22 -11.27
CA LEU A 586 17.98 15.51 -11.38
C LEU A 586 17.22 14.89 -10.20
N ASP A 587 16.53 15.73 -9.44
CA ASP A 587 15.58 15.38 -8.36
C ASP A 587 16.03 14.17 -7.52
N PRO A 588 17.19 14.25 -6.85
CA PRO A 588 17.76 13.11 -6.15
C PRO A 588 16.93 12.74 -4.92
N ILE A 589 16.83 11.43 -4.69
CA ILE A 589 16.11 10.80 -3.57
C ILE A 589 17.05 10.06 -2.61
N GLY A 590 18.36 10.32 -2.73
CA GLY A 590 19.41 9.62 -2.00
C GLY A 590 19.63 8.17 -2.46
N PRO A 591 20.44 7.39 -1.72
CA PRO A 591 20.69 5.99 -2.02
C PRO A 591 19.49 5.10 -1.69
N ASN A 592 19.35 3.98 -2.41
CA ASN A 592 18.21 3.06 -2.26
C ASN A 592 18.19 2.27 -0.94
N TYR A 593 19.30 2.24 -0.20
CA TYR A 593 19.45 1.52 1.07
C TYR A 593 20.44 2.23 1.98
N GLY A 594 20.29 2.03 3.29
CA GLY A 594 21.17 2.57 4.32
C GLY A 594 20.68 2.19 5.71
N ASN A 595 21.50 2.49 6.72
CA ASN A 595 21.14 2.24 8.12
C ASN A 595 20.50 3.47 8.77
N ASP A 596 21.03 4.65 8.44
CA ASP A 596 20.62 5.93 9.02
C ASP A 596 19.84 6.77 8.01
N ARG A 597 19.06 7.72 8.51
CA ARG A 597 18.33 8.74 7.74
C ARG A 597 19.03 10.07 7.83
N VAL A 598 18.78 10.94 6.85
CA VAL A 598 19.34 12.30 6.86
C VAL A 598 18.53 13.20 7.81
N LEU A 599 19.25 13.92 8.67
CA LEU A 599 18.75 15.05 9.46
C LEU A 599 19.39 16.35 8.97
N LYS A 600 18.57 17.42 8.84
CA LYS A 600 18.99 18.75 8.39
C LYS A 600 18.63 19.84 9.40
N GLY A 601 19.24 21.01 9.28
CA GLY A 601 18.84 22.24 10.00
C GLY A 601 19.56 22.54 11.31
N GLY A 602 20.05 21.53 12.04
CA GLY A 602 20.58 21.74 13.40
C GLY A 602 19.46 22.01 14.41
N SER A 603 19.77 21.92 15.70
CA SER A 603 18.78 22.12 16.78
C SER A 603 19.07 23.34 17.65
N TRP A 604 18.17 23.62 18.60
CA TRP A 604 18.38 24.62 19.65
C TRP A 604 19.67 24.40 20.45
N PHE A 605 20.15 23.16 20.56
CA PHE A 605 21.36 22.82 21.31
C PHE A 605 22.64 23.06 20.51
N ASP A 606 22.56 23.11 19.18
CA ASP A 606 23.73 23.10 18.31
C ASP A 606 24.39 24.46 18.18
N THR A 607 25.65 24.44 17.76
CA THR A 607 26.39 25.65 17.37
C THR A 607 25.97 26.13 15.96
N PRO A 608 26.25 27.39 15.60
CA PRO A 608 26.01 27.94 14.26
C PRO A 608 26.50 27.09 13.08
N LYS A 609 27.56 26.30 13.30
CA LYS A 609 28.19 25.47 12.26
C LYS A 609 27.31 24.30 11.83
N HIS A 610 26.48 23.77 12.73
CA HIS A 610 25.57 22.67 12.41
C HIS A 610 24.21 23.18 11.90
N CYS A 611 23.94 24.48 12.06
CA CYS A 611 22.72 25.12 11.57
C CYS A 611 22.81 25.61 10.11
N ARG A 612 23.89 25.31 9.38
CA ARG A 612 24.06 25.71 7.96
C ARG A 612 23.14 24.90 7.05
N CYS A 613 22.74 25.48 5.92
CA CYS A 613 21.88 24.79 4.95
C CYS A 613 22.51 23.49 4.43
N ALA A 614 23.82 23.51 4.14
CA ALA A 614 24.57 22.35 3.64
C ALA A 614 24.86 21.29 4.71
N HIS A 615 24.74 21.63 6.00
CA HIS A 615 25.03 20.67 7.06
C HIS A 615 24.04 19.50 7.04
N ARG A 616 24.56 18.31 7.31
CA ARG A 616 23.80 17.05 7.30
C ARG A 616 24.36 16.11 8.35
N MET A 617 23.44 15.42 9.03
CA MET A 617 23.75 14.48 10.10
C MET A 617 23.04 13.15 9.85
N ALA A 618 23.69 12.06 10.21
CA ALA A 618 23.08 10.73 10.24
C ALA A 618 22.22 10.59 11.51
N GLY A 619 20.94 10.28 11.35
CA GLY A 619 20.01 9.97 12.43
C GLY A 619 19.49 8.55 12.31
N GLN A 620 19.64 7.74 13.37
CA GLN A 620 19.06 6.41 13.40
C GLN A 620 17.52 6.51 13.35
N PRO A 621 16.84 5.79 12.45
CA PRO A 621 15.42 5.99 12.19
C PRO A 621 14.52 5.57 13.36
N ASP A 622 15.02 4.70 14.24
CA ASP A 622 14.36 4.21 15.45
C ASP A 622 14.70 5.02 16.70
N ILE A 623 15.56 6.04 16.62
CA ILE A 623 15.85 6.94 17.73
C ILE A 623 14.96 8.19 17.67
N SER A 624 14.49 8.62 18.84
CA SER A 624 13.86 9.92 19.04
C SER A 624 14.59 10.76 20.11
N MET A 625 14.61 12.08 19.93
CA MET A 625 15.28 13.03 20.82
C MET A 625 14.47 14.31 21.03
N ASP A 626 14.74 15.04 22.11
CA ASP A 626 14.18 16.38 22.39
C ASP A 626 14.74 17.50 21.49
N THR A 627 15.63 17.15 20.57
CA THR A 627 16.23 18.03 19.56
C THR A 627 15.80 17.65 18.14
N TRP A 628 15.03 16.58 17.95
CA TRP A 628 14.67 16.04 16.64
C TRP A 628 13.16 16.14 16.39
N GLY A 629 12.79 16.72 15.26
CA GLY A 629 11.44 16.85 14.75
C GLY A 629 11.42 16.64 13.23
N PHE A 630 10.44 17.23 12.54
CA PHE A 630 10.34 17.12 11.10
C PHE A 630 9.41 18.19 10.51
N ARG A 631 9.47 18.35 9.18
CA ARG A 631 8.45 19.03 8.39
C ARG A 631 8.01 18.16 7.22
N CYS A 632 6.86 18.48 6.67
CA CYS A 632 6.31 17.76 5.52
C CYS A 632 6.63 18.48 4.19
N SER A 633 6.46 17.75 3.10
CA SER A 633 6.48 18.19 1.71
C SER A 633 5.29 17.59 0.98
N ILE A 634 4.91 18.18 -0.16
CA ILE A 634 3.89 17.66 -1.05
C ILE A 634 4.50 17.44 -2.41
N ASN A 635 4.47 16.20 -2.87
CA ASN A 635 4.86 15.86 -4.22
C ASN A 635 3.75 16.27 -5.19
N ILE A 636 4.16 16.89 -6.29
CA ILE A 636 3.23 17.33 -7.31
C ILE A 636 2.96 16.18 -8.28
N ASN A 637 1.81 15.53 -8.09
CA ASN A 637 1.30 14.51 -9.01
C ASN A 637 0.38 15.14 -10.08
N HIS A 638 0.00 14.36 -11.10
CA HIS A 638 -0.85 14.83 -12.20
C HIS A 638 -2.19 15.43 -11.72
N LYS A 639 -2.81 14.83 -10.71
CA LYS A 639 -4.09 15.33 -10.16
C LYS A 639 -3.93 16.71 -9.52
N LEU A 640 -2.86 16.91 -8.74
CA LEU A 640 -2.58 18.20 -8.13
C LEU A 640 -2.17 19.24 -9.20
N LEU A 641 -1.40 18.84 -10.22
CA LEU A 641 -1.07 19.71 -11.36
C LEU A 641 -2.30 20.27 -12.06
N ASP A 642 -3.29 19.42 -12.33
CA ASP A 642 -4.50 19.83 -13.03
C ASP A 642 -5.32 20.81 -12.16
N ILE A 643 -5.46 20.53 -10.86
CA ILE A 643 -6.09 21.46 -9.90
C ILE A 643 -5.36 22.81 -9.86
N LEU A 644 -4.02 22.79 -9.84
CA LEU A 644 -3.21 24.00 -9.78
C LEU A 644 -3.32 24.83 -11.08
N LYS A 645 -3.37 24.18 -12.25
CA LYS A 645 -3.59 24.85 -13.54
C LYS A 645 -4.99 25.46 -13.64
N ASP A 646 -6.02 24.71 -13.27
CA ASP A 646 -7.42 25.17 -13.33
C ASP A 646 -7.67 26.38 -12.41
N ASN A 647 -6.85 26.54 -11.36
CA ASN A 647 -6.91 27.65 -10.41
C ASN A 647 -5.85 28.75 -10.66
N ASN A 648 -5.17 28.75 -11.82
CA ASN A 648 -4.10 29.71 -12.18
C ASN A 648 -2.97 29.80 -11.14
N PHE A 649 -2.62 28.70 -10.50
CA PHE A 649 -1.59 28.62 -9.46
C PHE A 649 -0.19 28.39 -10.05
N ILE A 650 -0.11 27.70 -11.20
CA ILE A 650 1.10 27.39 -11.97
C ILE A 650 0.86 27.71 -13.44
#